data_AF-A0A095CFW5-F1
#
_entry.id   AF-A0A095CFW5-F1
#
_cell.length_a   1.000
_cell.length_b   1.000
_cell.length_c   1.000
_cell.angle_alpha   90.00
_cell.angle_beta   90.00
_cell.angle_gamma   90.00
#
_symmetry.space_group_name_H-M   'P 1'
#
loop_
_entity.id
_entity.type
_entity.pdbx_description
1 polymer ?
#
loop_
_entity_poly.entity_id
_entity_poly.type
_entity_poly.pdbx_seq_one_letter_code
_entity_poly.pdbx_strand_id
1 'polypeptide(L)'
;MFAFKKIPRQKSQDLHDETDATSNRNKQKLFVTMFESKRAQIIVYLSSRRLCSCFILLGCDTHLAIFGKARFTHLCGPMITIWGGNIGPNPSSSYDLYSPTSHTPLSITQCPHEKSKYVNKDATQGLQSSEIKVALESLCDLSDAQVLTERLGKEMSVFRDHVTVLHFSPHRSRVLNSLSEIKRFRFLFHLPSEGTVPNASLAKLLGFTFLEHDGSLGYQVAPEVSRISLRLSSIPVVDPCDDYVRKLLICGPKGAGKSSLLRFLSNIILTDVEYPLKEKCVAVLDCDIGQPEFTPNGIISLCLVKLPLFGPPYTHISSTNVNILRQCFVGCITPSDDPSFYLKCLNFVYDAYVNLPEPKPRLLVNTMGWMQGLGLTLLLEQILLVKPDLIIQLRTTGSSNNRTNSPDLNSSSLKTMDTWNSRDISNETFNHDVILIESDVKLYKYNTIDDPRYNLGPPDHRDLMMLTYFMSTLACAYTSLPSRLKDEPLGHPVAHLLDCIPYQVPVTVPSKQQDKCGNVNEQKNVILSSSVSTFDVQHDTLEIDSLYTNKNDSNHLAFRIMRPDSNLFAENFAFPSSVDGLLACLNATLVALCVVPQHNITEPDSTCMYRWISSNPVCECVGLAICRAVDPTAGAIYLTTGVSQDDLLKVTGILRGNVNLPNCFFLDQPFFRTQVYEETSSFLPYLGPVSTQGKGRAGLPSRRSYPKTMHHATHRMGTSDVMD
;
A
#
# COMPACT_ATOMS: atom_id res chain seq x y z
N MET A 1 -10.42 21.86 32.01
CA MET A 1 -11.69 21.94 32.75
C MET A 1 -12.75 22.54 31.83
N PHE A 2 -13.37 21.69 31.00
CA PHE A 2 -14.66 21.95 30.37
C PHE A 2 -15.50 20.72 30.69
N ALA A 3 -16.57 20.93 31.44
CA ALA A 3 -17.34 19.87 32.08
C ALA A 3 -18.37 19.31 31.09
N PHE A 4 -18.15 18.10 30.60
CA PHE A 4 -19.27 17.28 30.11
C PHE A 4 -20.13 16.92 31.32
N LYS A 5 -21.28 17.57 31.46
CA LYS A 5 -22.35 17.10 32.34
C LYS A 5 -22.66 15.66 31.93
N LYS A 6 -22.61 14.74 32.91
CA LYS A 6 -23.19 13.39 32.78
C LYS A 6 -24.59 13.54 32.22
N ILE A 7 -24.78 13.18 30.95
CA ILE A 7 -26.11 12.99 30.37
C ILE A 7 -26.73 11.83 31.15
N PRO A 8 -27.94 12.00 31.75
CA PRO A 8 -28.57 10.91 32.49
C PRO A 8 -28.83 9.76 31.52
N ARG A 9 -28.57 8.52 31.98
CA ARG A 9 -29.08 7.31 31.32
C ARG A 9 -30.60 7.40 31.26
N GLN A 10 -31.15 7.98 30.19
CA GLN A 10 -32.51 7.72 29.80
C GLN A 10 -32.53 6.28 29.29
N LYS A 11 -33.36 5.45 29.92
CA LYS A 11 -33.77 4.18 29.33
C LYS A 11 -34.13 4.44 27.88
N SER A 12 -33.63 3.59 26.99
CA SER A 12 -34.10 3.52 25.60
C SER A 12 -35.62 3.63 25.62
N GLN A 13 -36.15 4.76 25.14
CA GLN A 13 -37.50 4.75 24.62
C GLN A 13 -37.44 3.82 23.43
N ASP A 14 -38.20 2.73 23.51
CA ASP A 14 -38.48 1.88 22.36
C ASP A 14 -38.92 2.81 21.22
N LEU A 15 -38.03 3.02 20.26
CA LEU A 15 -38.36 3.68 19.01
C LEU A 15 -39.40 2.78 18.35
N HIS A 16 -40.63 3.29 18.30
CA HIS A 16 -41.76 2.63 17.66
C HIS A 16 -41.37 2.17 16.26
N ASP A 17 -41.20 0.86 16.10
CA ASP A 17 -41.37 0.16 14.83
C ASP A 17 -42.83 0.44 14.40
N GLU A 18 -43.05 1.32 13.43
CA GLU A 18 -44.35 1.44 12.78
C GLU A 18 -44.61 0.17 11.96
N THR A 19 -45.27 -0.80 12.61
CA THR A 19 -45.80 -2.01 11.98
C THR A 19 -47.06 -1.68 11.20
N ASP A 20 -46.91 -1.29 9.94
CA ASP A 20 -48.04 -1.05 9.05
C ASP A 20 -48.61 -2.40 8.55
N ALA A 21 -49.70 -2.88 9.13
CA ALA A 21 -50.20 -4.25 8.95
C ALA A 21 -50.78 -4.49 7.54
N THR A 22 -49.94 -4.91 6.58
CA THR A 22 -50.28 -5.71 5.39
C THR A 22 -48.97 -6.08 4.64
N SER A 23 -48.89 -7.30 4.07
CA SER A 23 -47.72 -7.94 3.39
C SER A 23 -46.65 -8.58 4.29
N ASN A 24 -46.74 -9.91 4.49
CA ASN A 24 -46.06 -10.66 5.56
C ASN A 24 -45.05 -11.74 5.09
N ARG A 25 -44.26 -11.47 4.03
CA ARG A 25 -43.04 -12.25 3.71
C ARG A 25 -41.81 -11.40 3.35
N ASN A 26 -42.00 -10.19 2.82
CA ASN A 26 -40.90 -9.29 2.44
C ASN A 26 -40.38 -8.40 3.60
N LYS A 27 -41.09 -8.35 4.74
CA LYS A 27 -40.75 -7.47 5.87
C LYS A 27 -39.54 -7.89 6.70
N GLN A 28 -39.05 -9.12 6.58
CA GLN A 28 -37.82 -9.55 7.27
C GLN A 28 -36.52 -9.24 6.51
N LYS A 29 -36.61 -8.68 5.29
CA LYS A 29 -35.45 -8.43 4.43
C LYS A 29 -34.96 -6.98 4.40
N LEU A 30 -35.78 -6.01 4.81
CA LEU A 30 -35.47 -4.58 4.72
C LEU A 30 -35.42 -3.94 6.11
N PHE A 31 -34.31 -3.30 6.43
CA PHE A 31 -34.10 -2.58 7.68
C PHE A 31 -33.81 -1.12 7.35
N VAL A 32 -34.62 -0.21 7.90
CA VAL A 32 -34.48 1.23 7.65
C VAL A 32 -34.02 1.90 8.93
N THR A 33 -33.04 2.79 8.85
CA THR A 33 -32.55 3.55 10.00
C THR A 33 -32.26 4.98 9.59
N MET A 34 -32.94 5.94 10.22
CA MET A 34 -32.65 7.37 10.08
C MET A 34 -31.47 7.75 10.97
N PHE A 35 -30.61 8.64 10.49
CA PHE A 35 -29.65 9.32 11.36
C PHE A 35 -30.36 10.39 12.21
N GLU A 36 -29.74 10.76 13.33
CA GLU A 36 -30.31 11.72 14.30
C GLU A 36 -30.62 13.09 13.66
N SER A 37 -29.78 13.55 12.74
CA SER A 37 -29.99 14.83 12.02
C SER A 37 -31.18 14.82 11.08
N LYS A 38 -31.67 13.62 10.71
CA LYS A 38 -32.64 13.37 9.63
C LYS A 38 -32.18 13.84 8.24
N ARG A 39 -30.88 14.11 8.05
CA ARG A 39 -30.29 14.48 6.75
C ARG A 39 -29.62 13.29 6.03
N ALA A 40 -29.60 12.13 6.67
CA ALA A 40 -29.24 10.87 6.02
C ALA A 40 -30.15 9.74 6.51
N GLN A 41 -30.28 8.72 5.66
CA GLN A 41 -30.99 7.49 5.98
C GLN A 41 -30.28 6.29 5.37
N ILE A 42 -30.28 5.17 6.10
CA ILE A 42 -29.77 3.90 5.64
C ILE A 42 -30.91 2.91 5.45
N ILE A 43 -30.87 2.18 4.34
CA ILE A 43 -31.75 1.05 4.04
C ILE A 43 -30.87 -0.17 3.79
N VAL A 44 -30.90 -1.14 4.71
CA VAL A 44 -30.20 -2.42 4.56
C VAL A 44 -31.16 -3.46 4.01
N TYR A 45 -30.79 -4.04 2.87
CA TYR A 45 -31.48 -5.17 2.25
C TYR A 45 -30.67 -6.46 2.44
N LEU A 46 -31.31 -7.48 3.01
CA LEU A 46 -30.78 -8.82 3.19
C LEU A 46 -31.46 -9.78 2.19
N SER A 47 -30.73 -10.18 1.16
CA SER A 47 -31.21 -11.14 0.15
C SER A 47 -31.28 -12.55 0.72
N SER A 48 -32.19 -13.35 0.16
CA SER A 48 -32.24 -14.80 0.41
C SER A 48 -30.96 -15.53 -0.03
N ARG A 49 -30.18 -14.96 -0.96
CA ARG A 49 -28.91 -15.49 -1.48
C ARG A 49 -27.69 -15.11 -0.63
N ARG A 50 -27.87 -14.60 0.59
CA ARG A 50 -26.81 -14.04 1.46
C ARG A 50 -26.08 -12.81 0.89
N LEU A 51 -26.64 -12.15 -0.13
CA LEU A 51 -26.19 -10.83 -0.55
C LEU A 51 -26.71 -9.80 0.46
N CYS A 52 -25.84 -8.92 0.93
CA CYS A 52 -26.20 -7.81 1.80
C CYS A 52 -25.95 -6.51 1.03
N SER A 53 -26.98 -5.70 0.87
CA SER A 53 -26.91 -4.40 0.20
C SER A 53 -27.30 -3.32 1.20
N CYS A 54 -26.56 -2.23 1.23
CA CYS A 54 -26.81 -1.07 2.08
C CYS A 54 -26.97 0.14 1.19
N PHE A 55 -28.14 0.77 1.19
CA PHE A 55 -28.41 1.99 0.45
C PHE A 55 -28.36 3.17 1.40
N ILE A 56 -27.70 4.25 0.99
CA ILE A 56 -27.66 5.50 1.73
C ILE A 56 -28.37 6.56 0.92
N LEU A 57 -29.38 7.18 1.53
CA LEU A 57 -29.99 8.41 1.07
C LEU A 57 -29.30 9.56 1.81
N LEU A 58 -28.57 10.38 1.08
CA LEU A 58 -27.76 11.46 1.62
C LEU A 58 -28.35 12.81 1.18
N GLY A 59 -28.71 13.65 2.13
CA GLY A 59 -29.20 15.01 1.89
C GLY A 59 -28.09 16.06 1.93
N CYS A 60 -28.46 17.32 1.62
CA CYS A 60 -27.53 18.44 1.43
C CYS A 60 -26.61 18.67 2.63
N ASP A 61 -25.33 18.95 2.34
CA ASP A 61 -24.28 19.26 3.32
C ASP A 61 -24.14 18.22 4.44
N THR A 62 -24.40 16.95 4.11
CA THR A 62 -24.25 15.85 5.05
C THR A 62 -22.88 15.19 4.89
N HIS A 63 -22.21 14.96 6.02
CA HIS A 63 -20.91 14.32 6.09
C HIS A 63 -21.01 12.99 6.83
N LEU A 64 -20.61 11.91 6.17
CA LEU A 64 -20.60 10.57 6.74
C LEU A 64 -19.18 10.01 6.74
N ALA A 65 -18.64 9.73 7.92
CA ALA A 65 -17.43 8.93 8.04
C ALA A 65 -17.78 7.45 7.92
N ILE A 66 -17.08 6.73 7.05
CA ILE A 66 -17.20 5.27 6.93
C ILE A 66 -16.09 4.59 7.72
N PHE A 67 -16.40 3.46 8.35
CA PHE A 67 -15.44 2.58 9.00
C PHE A 67 -15.58 1.17 8.43
N GLY A 68 -14.47 0.46 8.23
CA GLY A 68 -14.47 -0.91 7.71
C GLY A 68 -14.13 -1.01 6.22
N LYS A 69 -14.70 -2.02 5.56
CA LYS A 69 -14.44 -2.32 4.14
C LYS A 69 -15.75 -2.41 3.38
N ALA A 70 -15.89 -1.61 2.34
CA ALA A 70 -17.09 -1.62 1.51
C ALA A 70 -16.73 -1.44 0.05
N ARG A 71 -17.60 -1.93 -0.84
CA ARG A 71 -17.62 -1.51 -2.23
C ARG A 71 -18.78 -0.57 -2.41
N PHE A 72 -18.56 0.59 -3.02
CA PHE A 72 -19.61 1.58 -3.23
C PHE A 72 -19.87 1.87 -4.71
N THR A 73 -21.12 2.20 -5.01
CA THR A 73 -21.60 2.63 -6.33
C THR A 73 -22.48 3.87 -6.12
N HIS A 74 -22.25 4.91 -6.92
CA HIS A 74 -23.11 6.08 -6.93
C HIS A 74 -24.23 5.89 -7.95
N LEU A 75 -25.46 5.69 -7.48
CA LEU A 75 -26.60 5.34 -8.33
C LEU A 75 -27.20 6.59 -8.99
N CYS A 76 -27.58 7.60 -8.20
CA CYS A 76 -28.16 8.84 -8.71
C CYS A 76 -28.08 9.98 -7.71
N GLY A 77 -28.36 11.19 -8.20
CA GLY A 77 -28.40 12.42 -7.42
C GLY A 77 -27.12 13.25 -7.55
N PRO A 78 -26.99 14.29 -6.71
CA PRO A 78 -25.82 15.16 -6.70
C PRO A 78 -24.50 14.42 -6.47
N MET A 79 -23.41 15.03 -6.95
CA MET A 79 -22.04 14.54 -6.76
C MET A 79 -21.68 14.45 -5.27
N ILE A 80 -20.85 13.47 -4.94
CA ILE A 80 -20.23 13.34 -3.63
C ILE A 80 -18.72 13.55 -3.72
N THR A 81 -18.12 13.92 -2.60
CA THR A 81 -16.67 13.96 -2.42
C THR A 81 -16.22 12.89 -1.44
N ILE A 82 -15.16 12.16 -1.83
CA ILE A 82 -14.45 11.21 -0.96
C ILE A 82 -12.97 11.45 -1.13
N TRP A 83 -12.28 11.94 -0.09
CA TRP A 83 -10.82 12.17 -0.09
C TRP A 83 -10.30 12.83 -1.40
N GLY A 84 -10.89 13.95 -1.80
CA GLY A 84 -10.51 14.69 -3.02
C GLY A 84 -11.12 14.16 -4.32
N GLY A 85 -11.68 12.95 -4.31
CA GLY A 85 -12.40 12.39 -5.46
C GLY A 85 -13.80 12.95 -5.58
N ASN A 86 -14.12 13.54 -6.72
CA ASN A 86 -15.42 14.10 -7.10
C ASN A 86 -16.23 13.05 -7.88
N ILE A 87 -17.15 12.35 -7.23
CA ILE A 87 -17.82 11.17 -7.79
C ILE A 87 -19.26 11.49 -8.21
N GLY A 88 -19.49 11.58 -9.52
CA GLY A 88 -20.82 11.72 -10.13
C GLY A 88 -21.55 10.37 -10.27
N PRO A 89 -22.85 10.39 -10.65
CA PRO A 89 -23.66 9.17 -10.75
C PRO A 89 -23.17 8.31 -11.93
N ASN A 90 -22.87 7.04 -11.63
CA ASN A 90 -22.50 6.04 -12.63
C ASN A 90 -22.79 4.64 -12.06
N PRO A 91 -24.01 4.11 -12.29
CA PRO A 91 -24.44 2.81 -11.76
C PRO A 91 -23.59 1.62 -12.23
N SER A 92 -22.83 1.78 -13.32
CA SER A 92 -21.98 0.74 -13.87
C SER A 92 -20.58 0.70 -13.25
N SER A 93 -20.20 1.73 -12.48
CA SER A 93 -18.88 1.83 -11.85
C SER A 93 -18.97 1.62 -10.34
N SER A 94 -18.01 0.86 -9.79
CA SER A 94 -17.91 0.63 -8.35
C SER A 94 -16.49 0.85 -7.88
N TYR A 95 -16.33 1.33 -6.66
CA TYR A 95 -15.03 1.57 -6.05
C TYR A 95 -14.92 0.83 -4.72
N ASP A 96 -13.74 0.28 -4.44
CA ASP A 96 -13.44 -0.32 -3.15
C ASP A 96 -12.99 0.78 -2.16
N LEU A 97 -13.59 0.77 -0.97
CA LEU A 97 -13.27 1.66 0.14
C LEU A 97 -12.65 0.86 1.29
N TYR A 98 -11.50 1.33 1.75
CA TYR A 98 -10.83 0.79 2.91
C TYR A 98 -10.65 1.90 3.95
N SER A 99 -11.43 1.84 5.02
CA SER A 99 -11.35 2.79 6.15
C SER A 99 -10.97 2.07 7.45
N PRO A 100 -9.68 1.68 7.58
CA PRO A 100 -9.17 0.97 8.74
C PRO A 100 -8.85 1.92 9.89
N THR A 101 -8.73 1.37 11.10
CA THR A 101 -8.34 2.10 12.33
C THR A 101 -6.90 2.62 12.30
N SER A 102 -6.07 2.09 11.39
CA SER A 102 -4.66 2.50 11.23
C SER A 102 -4.46 3.91 10.66
N HIS A 103 -5.49 4.50 10.04
CA HIS A 103 -5.42 5.79 9.36
C HIS A 103 -6.70 6.60 9.64
N THR A 104 -6.69 7.88 9.26
CA THR A 104 -7.88 8.73 9.33
C THR A 104 -9.04 8.09 8.56
N PRO A 105 -10.27 8.06 9.11
CA PRO A 105 -11.42 7.50 8.42
C PRO A 105 -11.72 8.26 7.13
N LEU A 106 -12.21 7.56 6.12
CA LEU A 106 -12.74 8.19 4.92
C LEU A 106 -14.05 8.90 5.27
N SER A 107 -14.21 10.14 4.78
CA SER A 107 -15.45 10.90 4.89
C SER A 107 -16.06 11.08 3.51
N ILE A 108 -17.38 10.89 3.44
CA ILE A 108 -18.23 11.08 2.27
C ILE A 108 -19.04 12.33 2.51
N THR A 109 -18.94 13.30 1.60
CA THR A 109 -19.68 14.56 1.71
C THR A 109 -20.50 14.79 0.45
N GLN A 110 -21.79 15.05 0.58
CA GLN A 110 -22.61 15.46 -0.56
C GLN A 110 -22.28 16.91 -0.94
N CYS A 111 -22.07 17.18 -2.23
CA CYS A 111 -21.85 18.54 -2.70
C CYS A 111 -23.18 19.25 -2.97
N PRO A 112 -23.33 20.54 -2.58
CA PRO A 112 -24.48 21.34 -2.95
C PRO A 112 -24.60 21.48 -4.48
N HIS A 113 -25.84 21.53 -4.97
CA HIS A 113 -26.20 21.59 -6.38
C HIS A 113 -25.55 22.76 -7.15
N GLU A 114 -25.22 23.87 -6.48
CA GLU A 114 -24.67 25.09 -7.09
C GLU A 114 -23.23 24.96 -7.65
N LYS A 115 -22.47 23.93 -7.27
CA LYS A 115 -21.11 23.67 -7.81
C LYS A 115 -21.06 22.63 -8.93
N SER A 116 -22.20 22.05 -9.29
CA SER A 116 -22.29 21.03 -10.33
C SER A 116 -22.46 21.66 -11.70
N LYS A 117 -21.39 21.71 -12.51
CA LYS A 117 -21.48 22.18 -13.92
C LYS A 117 -22.28 21.25 -14.84
N TYR A 118 -22.65 20.05 -14.37
CA TYR A 118 -23.33 19.05 -15.17
C TYR A 118 -24.45 18.33 -14.40
N VAL A 119 -25.56 18.13 -15.11
CA VAL A 119 -26.75 17.33 -14.78
C VAL A 119 -27.94 18.09 -14.15
N ASN A 120 -29.07 17.87 -14.80
CA ASN A 120 -30.41 18.42 -14.61
C ASN A 120 -31.36 17.25 -14.29
N LYS A 121 -32.45 17.55 -13.54
CA LYS A 121 -33.61 16.72 -13.13
C LYS A 121 -33.54 15.96 -11.81
N ASP A 122 -34.64 16.09 -11.06
CA ASP A 122 -34.98 15.43 -9.79
C ASP A 122 -34.41 14.02 -9.64
N ALA A 123 -33.79 13.73 -8.48
CA ALA A 123 -33.28 12.41 -8.14
C ALA A 123 -34.36 11.30 -8.26
N THR A 124 -35.63 11.63 -8.08
CA THR A 124 -36.77 10.71 -8.27
C THR A 124 -37.00 10.31 -9.74
N GLN A 125 -36.70 11.18 -10.71
CA GLN A 125 -36.67 10.81 -12.14
C GLN A 125 -35.44 9.95 -12.46
N GLY A 126 -34.33 10.18 -11.74
CA GLY A 126 -33.11 9.37 -11.83
C GLY A 126 -33.35 7.89 -11.53
N LEU A 127 -34.08 7.55 -10.46
CA LEU A 127 -34.37 6.15 -10.09
C LEU A 127 -35.16 5.36 -11.14
N GLN A 128 -35.93 6.05 -11.99
CA GLN A 128 -36.70 5.40 -13.04
C GLN A 128 -35.89 5.19 -14.33
N SER A 129 -34.62 5.59 -14.36
CA SER A 129 -33.74 5.29 -15.49
C SER A 129 -33.56 3.77 -15.66
N SER A 130 -33.48 3.33 -16.92
CA SER A 130 -33.26 1.92 -17.26
C SER A 130 -31.95 1.40 -16.67
N GLU A 131 -30.91 2.22 -16.62
CA GLU A 131 -29.60 1.87 -16.06
C GLU A 131 -29.67 1.56 -14.56
N ILE A 132 -30.37 2.39 -13.78
CA ILE A 132 -30.52 2.15 -12.33
C ILE A 132 -31.42 0.95 -12.08
N LYS A 133 -32.46 0.76 -12.89
CA LYS A 133 -33.30 -0.44 -12.78
C LYS A 133 -32.48 -1.71 -12.98
N VAL A 134 -31.65 -1.77 -14.02
CA VAL A 134 -30.74 -2.89 -14.28
C VAL A 134 -29.73 -3.05 -13.14
N ALA A 135 -29.16 -1.96 -12.63
CA ALA A 135 -28.27 -2.00 -11.49
C ALA A 135 -28.97 -2.58 -10.24
N LEU A 136 -30.15 -2.11 -9.88
CA LEU A 136 -30.92 -2.61 -8.74
C LEU A 136 -31.31 -4.09 -8.92
N GLU A 137 -31.71 -4.51 -10.12
CA GLU A 137 -32.01 -5.91 -10.44
C GLU A 137 -30.80 -6.84 -10.25
N SER A 138 -29.57 -6.32 -10.41
CA SER A 138 -28.34 -7.08 -10.12
C SER A 138 -28.00 -7.14 -8.63
N LEU A 139 -28.52 -6.22 -7.82
CA LEU A 139 -28.18 -6.04 -6.40
C LEU A 139 -29.16 -6.71 -5.43
N CYS A 140 -30.28 -7.24 -5.92
CA CYS A 140 -31.30 -7.88 -5.11
C CYS A 140 -31.94 -9.10 -5.81
N ASP A 141 -32.82 -9.81 -5.11
CA ASP A 141 -33.61 -10.87 -5.73
C ASP A 141 -34.56 -10.22 -6.76
N LEU A 142 -34.68 -10.78 -7.99
CA LEU A 142 -35.53 -10.21 -9.06
C LEU A 142 -36.99 -9.95 -8.61
N SER A 143 -37.52 -10.78 -7.71
CA SER A 143 -38.85 -10.61 -7.11
C SER A 143 -38.98 -9.37 -6.21
N ASP A 144 -37.86 -8.86 -5.71
CA ASP A 144 -37.78 -7.82 -4.70
C ASP A 144 -37.33 -6.48 -5.31
N ALA A 145 -36.82 -6.45 -6.55
CA ALA A 145 -36.30 -5.25 -7.22
C ALA A 145 -37.33 -4.13 -7.31
N GLN A 146 -38.56 -4.45 -7.68
CA GLN A 146 -39.65 -3.46 -7.74
C GLN A 146 -39.98 -2.93 -6.34
N VAL A 147 -40.07 -3.80 -5.34
CA VAL A 147 -40.36 -3.42 -3.94
C VAL A 147 -39.25 -2.53 -3.37
N LEU A 148 -37.99 -2.83 -3.66
CA LEU A 148 -36.84 -2.03 -3.26
C LEU A 148 -36.86 -0.65 -3.94
N THR A 149 -37.17 -0.60 -5.23
CA THR A 149 -37.27 0.66 -6.00
C THR A 149 -38.39 1.54 -5.45
N GLU A 150 -39.58 0.97 -5.20
CA GLU A 150 -40.71 1.67 -4.59
C GLU A 150 -40.36 2.17 -3.18
N ARG A 151 -39.65 1.36 -2.39
CA ARG A 151 -39.22 1.76 -1.05
C ARG A 151 -38.21 2.90 -1.10
N LEU A 152 -37.19 2.83 -1.96
CA LEU A 152 -36.23 3.91 -2.15
C LEU A 152 -36.93 5.21 -2.57
N GLY A 153 -37.86 5.14 -3.53
CA GLY A 153 -38.65 6.29 -3.97
C GLY A 153 -39.48 6.90 -2.85
N LYS A 154 -40.15 6.07 -2.02
CA LYS A 154 -40.91 6.53 -0.84
C LYS A 154 -40.01 7.26 0.15
N GLU A 155 -38.87 6.67 0.50
CA GLU A 155 -37.95 7.26 1.48
C GLU A 155 -37.28 8.54 0.98
N MET A 156 -36.98 8.63 -0.33
CA MET A 156 -36.47 9.86 -0.92
C MET A 156 -37.46 11.02 -0.84
N SER A 157 -38.77 10.75 -0.91
CA SER A 157 -39.81 11.79 -0.80
C SER A 157 -39.88 12.45 0.58
N VAL A 158 -39.21 11.88 1.60
CA VAL A 158 -39.13 12.45 2.95
C VAL A 158 -38.16 13.65 3.01
N PHE A 159 -37.19 13.69 2.10
CA PHE A 159 -36.19 14.75 2.06
C PHE A 159 -36.74 15.99 1.36
N ARG A 160 -36.39 17.17 1.88
CA ARG A 160 -36.82 18.46 1.31
C ARG A 160 -35.97 18.90 0.13
N ASP A 161 -34.72 18.45 0.08
CA ASP A 161 -33.71 18.84 -0.90
C ASP A 161 -33.32 17.66 -1.80
N HIS A 162 -32.43 17.92 -2.76
CA HIS A 162 -31.89 16.89 -3.65
C HIS A 162 -31.15 15.80 -2.85
N VAL A 163 -31.53 14.55 -3.07
CA VAL A 163 -30.96 13.38 -2.40
C VAL A 163 -29.99 12.66 -3.31
N THR A 164 -28.84 12.27 -2.76
CA THR A 164 -27.93 11.32 -3.40
C THR A 164 -28.22 9.91 -2.90
N VAL A 165 -28.31 8.96 -3.84
CA VAL A 165 -28.49 7.54 -3.53
C VAL A 165 -27.20 6.79 -3.81
N LEU A 166 -26.61 6.26 -2.74
CA LEU A 166 -25.40 5.44 -2.78
C LEU A 166 -25.74 4.00 -2.44
N HIS A 167 -25.14 3.06 -3.14
CA HIS A 167 -25.16 1.65 -2.77
C HIS A 167 -23.81 1.22 -2.21
N PHE A 168 -23.84 0.44 -1.14
CA PHE A 168 -22.70 -0.19 -0.51
C PHE A 168 -22.94 -1.69 -0.37
N SER A 169 -21.90 -2.47 -0.65
CA SER A 169 -21.88 -3.91 -0.44
C SER A 169 -20.65 -4.34 0.36
N PRO A 170 -20.73 -5.47 1.09
CA PRO A 170 -19.58 -6.01 1.81
C PRO A 170 -18.41 -6.28 0.89
N HIS A 171 -17.24 -5.71 1.21
CA HIS A 171 -16.02 -6.01 0.46
C HIS A 171 -15.15 -7.03 1.18
N ARG A 172 -14.95 -8.19 0.55
CA ARG A 172 -14.16 -9.29 1.10
C ARG A 172 -12.78 -9.31 0.46
N SER A 173 -11.76 -9.07 1.29
CA SER A 173 -10.36 -9.28 0.92
C SER A 173 -9.75 -10.34 1.84
N ARG A 174 -9.48 -11.53 1.29
CA ARG A 174 -8.85 -12.62 2.03
C ARG A 174 -7.44 -12.29 2.49
N VAL A 175 -6.74 -11.44 1.74
CA VAL A 175 -5.42 -10.89 2.10
C VAL A 175 -5.53 -10.05 3.36
N LEU A 176 -6.41 -9.05 3.39
CA LEU A 176 -6.58 -8.19 4.57
C LEU A 176 -7.17 -8.94 5.77
N ASN A 177 -8.00 -9.95 5.51
CA ASN A 177 -8.48 -10.85 6.57
C ASN A 177 -7.30 -11.64 7.18
N SER A 178 -6.39 -12.15 6.34
CA SER A 178 -5.17 -12.84 6.79
C SER A 178 -4.30 -11.95 7.67
N LEU A 179 -4.11 -10.67 7.32
CA LEU A 179 -3.37 -9.73 8.16
C LEU A 179 -4.00 -9.56 9.55
N SER A 180 -5.33 -9.64 9.64
CA SER A 180 -6.06 -9.52 10.91
C SER A 180 -5.89 -10.73 11.83
N GLU A 181 -5.32 -11.85 11.34
CA GLU A 181 -4.93 -12.99 12.18
C GLU A 181 -3.67 -12.71 13.00
N ILE A 182 -2.85 -11.74 12.58
CA ILE A 182 -1.68 -11.32 13.36
C ILE A 182 -2.16 -10.51 14.57
N LYS A 183 -1.70 -10.88 15.76
CA LYS A 183 -2.10 -10.25 17.03
C LYS A 183 -1.96 -8.73 17.01
N ARG A 184 -0.89 -8.20 16.40
CA ARG A 184 -0.63 -6.76 16.28
C ARG A 184 -1.64 -6.02 15.39
N PHE A 185 -2.21 -6.70 14.38
CA PHE A 185 -3.10 -6.09 13.38
C PHE A 185 -4.57 -6.57 13.49
N ARG A 186 -4.91 -7.31 14.55
CA ARG A 186 -6.26 -7.86 14.77
C ARG A 186 -7.39 -6.84 14.72
N PHE A 187 -7.12 -5.58 15.08
CA PHE A 187 -8.11 -4.52 15.16
C PHE A 187 -8.09 -3.58 13.94
N LEU A 188 -7.42 -3.96 12.85
CA LEU A 188 -7.22 -3.11 11.67
C LEU A 188 -8.53 -2.58 11.07
N PHE A 189 -9.58 -3.42 11.05
CA PHE A 189 -10.91 -3.06 10.55
C PHE A 189 -11.98 -3.19 11.65
N HIS A 190 -11.62 -2.89 12.90
CA HIS A 190 -12.58 -2.85 13.98
C HIS A 190 -13.64 -1.76 13.72
N LEU A 191 -14.92 -2.11 13.93
CA LEU A 191 -16.04 -1.20 13.72
C LEU A 191 -16.42 -0.53 15.05
N PRO A 192 -16.50 0.81 15.10
CA PRO A 192 -17.03 1.50 16.28
C PRO A 192 -18.49 1.12 16.51
N SER A 193 -18.91 1.03 17.78
CA SER A 193 -20.28 0.66 18.16
C SER A 193 -21.14 1.85 18.60
N GLU A 194 -20.53 2.93 19.10
CA GLU A 194 -21.24 4.09 19.62
C GLU A 194 -21.54 5.10 18.51
N GLY A 195 -22.77 5.59 18.45
CA GLY A 195 -23.18 6.66 17.52
C GLY A 195 -23.18 6.29 16.03
N THR A 196 -22.96 5.01 15.69
CA THR A 196 -22.88 4.58 14.28
C THR A 196 -24.12 3.86 13.79
N VAL A 197 -24.33 3.93 12.47
CA VAL A 197 -25.47 3.34 11.76
C VAL A 197 -24.94 2.49 10.60
N PRO A 198 -25.49 1.28 10.35
CA PRO A 198 -26.58 0.63 11.08
C PRO A 198 -26.13 0.07 12.43
N ASN A 199 -27.04 -0.51 13.21
CA ASN A 199 -26.72 -1.11 14.50
C ASN A 199 -25.57 -2.14 14.42
N ALA A 200 -24.93 -2.42 15.55
CA ALA A 200 -23.73 -3.27 15.61
C ALA A 200 -23.89 -4.66 14.97
N SER A 201 -25.08 -5.26 15.04
CA SER A 201 -25.36 -6.57 14.44
C SER A 201 -25.34 -6.51 12.91
N LEU A 202 -26.01 -5.50 12.33
CA LEU A 202 -26.03 -5.28 10.88
C LEU A 202 -24.65 -4.80 10.39
N ALA A 203 -23.98 -3.91 11.12
CA ALA A 203 -22.64 -3.44 10.80
C ALA A 203 -21.64 -4.60 10.73
N LYS A 204 -21.71 -5.55 11.67
CA LYS A 204 -20.86 -6.76 11.66
C LYS A 204 -21.12 -7.66 10.44
N LEU A 205 -22.38 -7.77 10.02
CA LEU A 205 -22.76 -8.53 8.83
C LEU A 205 -22.26 -7.85 7.54
N LEU A 206 -22.36 -6.52 7.48
CA LEU A 206 -21.92 -5.72 6.35
C LEU A 206 -20.40 -5.60 6.25
N GLY A 207 -19.70 -5.60 7.40
CA GLY A 207 -18.26 -5.34 7.48
C GLY A 207 -17.91 -3.85 7.47
N PHE A 208 -18.90 -2.97 7.60
CA PHE A 208 -18.73 -1.51 7.66
C PHE A 208 -19.87 -0.84 8.45
N THR A 209 -19.61 0.39 8.90
CA THR A 209 -20.59 1.27 9.59
C THR A 209 -20.32 2.73 9.27
N PHE A 210 -21.27 3.61 9.55
CA PHE A 210 -21.20 5.04 9.28
C PHE A 210 -21.43 5.88 10.53
N LEU A 211 -20.72 7.01 10.61
CA LEU A 211 -20.91 8.02 11.65
C LEU A 211 -21.18 9.36 10.96
N GLU A 212 -22.31 10.00 11.26
CA GLU A 212 -22.55 11.37 10.83
C GLU A 212 -21.68 12.33 11.66
N HIS A 213 -21.11 13.34 11.01
CA HIS A 213 -20.31 14.36 11.67
C HIS A 213 -20.51 15.75 11.06
N ASP A 214 -19.96 16.76 11.71
CA ASP A 214 -20.06 18.19 11.40
C ASP A 214 -18.99 18.69 10.40
N GLY A 215 -18.40 17.79 9.60
CA GLY A 215 -17.26 18.10 8.74
C GLY A 215 -15.88 18.03 9.42
N SER A 216 -15.80 17.87 10.75
CA SER A 216 -14.50 17.84 11.48
C SER A 216 -13.74 16.52 11.41
N LEU A 217 -14.38 15.43 10.96
CA LEU A 217 -13.79 14.10 10.87
C LEU A 217 -13.38 13.79 9.42
N GLY A 218 -12.28 13.06 9.24
CA GLY A 218 -11.73 12.76 7.92
C GLY A 218 -10.57 13.68 7.52
N TYR A 219 -10.20 13.64 6.24
CA TYR A 219 -9.17 14.51 5.70
C TYR A 219 -9.65 15.96 5.61
N GLN A 220 -8.92 16.86 6.25
CA GLN A 220 -9.21 18.29 6.25
C GLN A 220 -8.42 18.97 5.14
N VAL A 221 -9.10 19.78 4.33
CA VAL A 221 -8.53 20.40 3.14
C VAL A 221 -8.11 21.83 3.49
N ALA A 222 -6.82 22.14 3.31
CA ALA A 222 -6.32 23.50 3.47
C ALA A 222 -6.81 24.41 2.32
N PRO A 223 -7.07 25.70 2.56
CA PRO A 223 -7.58 26.63 1.53
C PRO A 223 -6.73 26.66 0.26
N GLU A 224 -5.41 26.58 0.40
CA GLU A 224 -4.42 26.60 -0.68
C GLU A 224 -4.60 25.44 -1.66
N VAL A 225 -5.12 24.29 -1.20
CA VAL A 225 -5.38 23.12 -2.03
C VAL A 225 -6.42 23.43 -3.10
N SER A 226 -7.36 24.35 -2.87
CA SER A 226 -8.33 24.77 -3.90
C SER A 226 -7.63 25.39 -5.10
N ARG A 227 -6.57 26.19 -4.89
CA ARG A 227 -5.77 26.79 -5.96
C ARG A 227 -5.00 25.72 -6.74
N ILE A 228 -4.49 24.70 -6.04
CA ILE A 228 -3.80 23.57 -6.66
C ILE A 228 -4.77 22.79 -7.55
N SER A 229 -5.97 22.49 -7.07
CA SER A 229 -7.00 21.77 -7.85
C SER A 229 -7.36 22.48 -9.15
N LEU A 230 -7.44 23.81 -9.16
CA LEU A 230 -7.69 24.60 -10.38
C LEU A 230 -6.56 24.45 -11.40
N ARG A 231 -5.30 24.52 -10.95
CA ARG A 231 -4.11 24.35 -11.81
C ARG A 231 -3.93 22.92 -12.32
N LEU A 232 -4.49 21.93 -11.61
CA LEU A 232 -4.51 20.53 -12.01
C LEU A 232 -5.68 20.16 -12.93
N SER A 233 -6.72 20.98 -13.02
CA SER A 233 -7.91 20.71 -13.87
C SER A 233 -7.85 21.40 -15.23
N SER A 234 -6.95 22.37 -15.44
CA SER A 234 -6.74 22.97 -16.75
C SER A 234 -6.33 21.90 -17.77
N ILE A 235 -7.17 21.67 -18.79
CA ILE A 235 -6.81 20.90 -19.98
C ILE A 235 -5.72 21.70 -20.71
N PRO A 236 -4.69 21.06 -21.30
CA PRO A 236 -3.82 21.73 -22.26
C PRO A 236 -4.63 22.07 -23.51
N VAL A 237 -5.37 23.19 -23.47
CA VAL A 237 -5.89 23.83 -24.68
C VAL A 237 -4.68 24.35 -25.45
N VAL A 238 -4.81 24.37 -26.77
CA VAL A 238 -3.79 24.53 -27.83
C VAL A 238 -2.82 25.73 -27.68
N ASP A 239 -2.98 26.60 -26.68
CA ASP A 239 -2.02 27.64 -26.31
C ASP A 239 -1.37 27.35 -24.94
N PRO A 240 -0.03 27.44 -24.81
CA PRO A 240 0.65 27.32 -23.53
C PRO A 240 0.30 28.52 -22.65
N CYS A 241 -0.83 28.44 -21.93
CA CYS A 241 -1.05 29.31 -20.79
C CYS A 241 -0.09 28.89 -19.68
N ASP A 242 0.70 29.83 -19.15
CA ASP A 242 1.75 29.66 -18.13
C ASP A 242 1.30 28.99 -16.81
N ASP A 243 0.02 28.60 -16.65
CA ASP A 243 -0.54 28.13 -15.38
C ASP A 243 -0.82 26.61 -15.31
N TYR A 244 -0.45 25.83 -16.35
CA TYR A 244 -0.65 24.37 -16.39
C TYR A 244 0.46 23.59 -15.66
N VAL A 245 0.07 22.70 -14.73
CA VAL A 245 1.01 21.89 -13.95
C VAL A 245 1.08 20.45 -14.48
N ARG A 246 2.23 20.06 -15.06
CA ARG A 246 2.52 18.68 -15.49
C ARG A 246 3.21 17.87 -14.41
N LYS A 247 4.19 18.46 -13.73
CA LYS A 247 5.05 17.82 -12.74
C LYS A 247 4.91 18.56 -11.41
N LEU A 248 4.40 17.86 -10.40
CA LEU A 248 4.17 18.40 -9.07
C LEU A 248 4.98 17.59 -8.05
N LEU A 249 5.80 18.28 -7.26
CA LEU A 249 6.61 17.68 -6.21
C LEU A 249 6.04 18.02 -4.84
N ILE A 250 5.85 17.02 -3.97
CA ILE A 250 5.31 17.17 -2.62
C ILE A 250 6.43 16.89 -1.61
N CYS A 251 6.82 17.90 -0.84
CA CYS A 251 7.85 17.79 0.18
C CYS A 251 7.39 18.34 1.54
N GLY A 252 8.18 18.06 2.59
CA GLY A 252 7.88 18.45 3.96
C GLY A 252 8.36 17.41 4.97
N PRO A 253 8.38 17.75 6.27
CA PRO A 253 8.92 16.88 7.30
C PRO A 253 8.12 15.59 7.47
N LYS A 254 8.72 14.61 8.16
CA LYS A 254 8.04 13.36 8.50
C LYS A 254 6.75 13.64 9.27
N GLY A 255 5.67 12.96 8.88
CA GLY A 255 4.36 13.10 9.53
C GLY A 255 3.54 14.31 9.09
N ALA A 256 4.03 15.16 8.18
CA ALA A 256 3.29 16.33 7.70
C ALA A 256 2.14 16.03 6.72
N GLY A 257 1.83 14.75 6.42
CA GLY A 257 0.73 14.39 5.53
C GLY A 257 1.03 14.33 4.03
N LYS A 258 2.31 14.24 3.61
CA LYS A 258 2.72 14.13 2.19
C LYS A 258 1.96 13.06 1.40
N SER A 259 2.01 11.80 1.84
CA SER A 259 1.31 10.69 1.18
C SER A 259 -0.22 10.84 1.23
N SER A 260 -0.75 11.56 2.24
CA SER A 260 -2.19 11.88 2.30
C SER A 260 -2.59 12.89 1.23
N LEU A 261 -1.77 13.93 1.03
CA LEU A 261 -1.96 14.91 -0.02
C LEU A 261 -1.76 14.29 -1.41
N LEU A 262 -0.76 13.42 -1.59
CA LEU A 262 -0.54 12.66 -2.82
C LEU A 262 -1.81 11.92 -3.25
N ARG A 263 -2.42 11.15 -2.33
CA ARG A 263 -3.67 10.42 -2.57
C ARG A 263 -4.82 11.37 -2.90
N PHE A 264 -4.94 12.48 -2.15
CA PHE A 264 -5.97 13.49 -2.37
C PHE A 264 -5.88 14.12 -3.78
N LEU A 265 -4.68 14.55 -4.20
CA LEU A 265 -4.45 15.14 -5.52
C LEU A 265 -4.59 14.12 -6.65
N SER A 266 -4.16 12.87 -6.42
CA SER A 266 -4.38 11.77 -7.37
C SER A 266 -5.89 11.58 -7.61
N ASN A 267 -6.69 11.60 -6.55
CA ASN A 267 -8.13 11.43 -6.65
C ASN A 267 -8.80 12.59 -7.39
N ILE A 268 -8.36 13.84 -7.17
CA ILE A 268 -8.84 14.99 -7.95
C ILE A 268 -8.62 14.75 -9.44
N ILE A 269 -7.39 14.43 -9.83
CA ILE A 269 -7.06 14.22 -11.25
C ILE A 269 -7.86 13.05 -11.82
N LEU A 270 -7.90 11.92 -11.11
CA LEU A 270 -8.57 10.68 -11.57
C LEU A 270 -10.09 10.80 -11.65
N THR A 271 -10.70 11.76 -10.96
CA THR A 271 -12.16 11.99 -10.97
C THR A 271 -12.60 13.21 -11.75
N ASP A 272 -11.67 14.00 -12.29
CA ASP A 272 -11.95 15.11 -13.20
C ASP A 272 -12.72 14.71 -14.47
N VAL A 273 -13.98 15.12 -14.57
CA VAL A 273 -14.87 14.76 -15.70
C VAL A 273 -14.42 15.36 -17.04
N GLU A 274 -13.61 16.40 -17.03
CA GLU A 274 -13.14 17.06 -18.25
C GLU A 274 -11.96 16.31 -18.90
N TYR A 275 -11.34 15.38 -18.17
CA TYR A 275 -10.21 14.60 -18.67
C TYR A 275 -10.65 13.40 -19.53
N PRO A 276 -10.11 13.20 -20.75
CA PRO A 276 -10.49 12.09 -21.63
C PRO A 276 -10.36 10.71 -20.97
N LEU A 277 -11.46 9.95 -20.92
CA LEU A 277 -11.58 8.71 -20.14
C LEU A 277 -10.68 7.56 -20.62
N LYS A 278 -10.39 7.46 -21.93
CA LYS A 278 -9.75 6.27 -22.52
C LYS A 278 -8.29 6.09 -22.07
N GLU A 279 -7.62 7.15 -21.61
CA GLU A 279 -6.20 7.17 -21.24
C GLU A 279 -5.95 7.78 -19.85
N LYS A 280 -7.02 7.99 -19.07
CA LYS A 280 -6.95 8.72 -17.81
C LYS A 280 -6.13 7.97 -16.75
N CYS A 281 -4.95 8.51 -16.46
CA CYS A 281 -4.09 8.02 -15.39
C CYS A 281 -3.21 9.13 -14.80
N VAL A 282 -2.63 8.85 -13.64
CA VAL A 282 -1.64 9.72 -12.97
C VAL A 282 -0.35 8.92 -12.81
N ALA A 283 0.78 9.52 -13.21
CA ALA A 283 2.09 8.96 -12.89
C ALA A 283 2.50 9.38 -11.48
N VAL A 284 2.99 8.43 -10.68
CA VAL A 284 3.53 8.68 -9.35
C VAL A 284 4.97 8.19 -9.30
N LEU A 285 5.90 9.11 -9.05
CA LEU A 285 7.28 8.79 -8.69
C LEU A 285 7.40 8.81 -7.18
N ASP A 286 7.65 7.65 -6.58
CA ASP A 286 7.80 7.53 -5.13
C ASP A 286 9.27 7.41 -4.74
N CYS A 287 9.77 8.48 -4.12
CA CYS A 287 11.15 8.60 -3.67
C CYS A 287 11.32 8.21 -2.19
N ASP A 288 10.25 7.90 -1.45
CA ASP A 288 10.32 7.48 -0.04
C ASP A 288 10.48 5.97 0.11
N ILE A 289 11.72 5.49 0.16
CA ILE A 289 12.04 4.07 0.35
C ILE A 289 11.68 3.53 1.75
N GLY A 290 11.39 4.42 2.71
CA GLY A 290 11.09 4.04 4.08
C GLY A 290 9.61 3.74 4.31
N GLN A 291 8.72 4.48 3.65
CA GLN A 291 7.26 4.30 3.68
C GLN A 291 6.63 4.57 2.31
N PRO A 292 6.92 3.73 1.29
CA PRO A 292 6.36 3.88 -0.04
C PRO A 292 4.84 3.65 -0.10
N GLU A 293 4.21 4.16 -1.16
CA GLU A 293 2.77 4.13 -1.42
C GLU A 293 2.32 2.84 -2.11
N PHE A 294 3.08 2.34 -3.09
CA PHE A 294 2.65 1.23 -3.97
C PHE A 294 3.56 0.00 -3.94
N THR A 295 4.77 0.11 -3.43
CA THR A 295 5.77 -0.97 -3.39
C THR A 295 6.14 -1.33 -1.96
N PRO A 296 6.77 -2.50 -1.72
CA PRO A 296 7.40 -2.77 -0.44
C PRO A 296 8.53 -1.77 -0.11
N ASN A 297 8.93 -1.72 1.16
CA ASN A 297 9.99 -0.83 1.62
C ASN A 297 11.35 -1.17 0.98
N GLY A 298 12.17 -0.15 0.77
CA GLY A 298 13.49 -0.25 0.14
C GLY A 298 13.49 -0.17 -1.38
N ILE A 299 12.38 0.29 -1.98
CA ILE A 299 12.20 0.39 -3.42
C ILE A 299 11.84 1.83 -3.79
N ILE A 300 12.49 2.36 -4.84
CA ILE A 300 12.02 3.55 -5.57
C ILE A 300 11.20 3.06 -6.76
N SER A 301 10.06 3.68 -7.04
CA SER A 301 9.17 3.23 -8.11
C SER A 301 8.51 4.35 -8.88
N LEU A 302 8.19 4.07 -10.14
CA LEU A 302 7.29 4.84 -10.99
C LEU A 302 6.06 4.00 -11.31
N CYS A 303 4.89 4.50 -10.91
CA CYS A 303 3.62 3.81 -11.08
C CYS A 303 2.62 4.64 -11.89
N LEU A 304 1.79 4.00 -12.72
CA LEU A 304 0.60 4.61 -13.31
C LEU A 304 -0.65 4.18 -12.53
N VAL A 305 -1.35 5.15 -11.96
CA VAL A 305 -2.59 4.94 -11.19
C VAL A 305 -3.79 5.27 -12.07
N LYS A 306 -4.76 4.35 -12.14
CA LYS A 306 -5.95 4.48 -13.02
C LYS A 306 -7.26 4.69 -12.27
N LEU A 307 -7.35 4.29 -11.00
CA LEU A 307 -8.54 4.47 -10.17
C LEU A 307 -8.23 5.24 -8.90
N PRO A 308 -9.22 5.97 -8.33
CA PRO A 308 -9.06 6.68 -7.06
C PRO A 308 -8.56 5.79 -5.93
N LEU A 309 -7.70 6.35 -5.10
CA LEU A 309 -7.02 5.74 -3.96
C LEU A 309 -7.84 6.00 -2.68
N PHE A 310 -8.81 5.13 -2.42
CA PHE A 310 -9.69 5.19 -1.24
C PHE A 310 -9.25 4.21 -0.15
N GLY A 311 -8.03 4.40 0.33
CA GLY A 311 -7.47 3.59 1.39
C GLY A 311 -6.06 4.01 1.78
N PRO A 312 -5.43 3.24 2.69
CA PRO A 312 -4.01 3.38 3.00
C PRO A 312 -3.12 2.61 2.02
N PRO A 313 -1.79 2.90 1.99
CA PRO A 313 -0.82 2.30 1.06
C PRO A 313 -0.91 0.78 0.91
N TYR A 314 -1.02 0.07 2.04
CA TYR A 314 -1.09 -1.39 2.07
C TYR A 314 -2.38 -1.97 1.47
N THR A 315 -3.32 -1.16 1.02
CA THR A 315 -4.50 -1.60 0.25
C THR A 315 -4.35 -1.35 -1.26
N HIS A 316 -3.38 -0.52 -1.65
CA HIS A 316 -3.11 -0.15 -3.04
C HIS A 316 -2.16 -1.12 -3.72
N ILE A 317 -1.22 -1.71 -2.98
CA ILE A 317 -0.28 -2.73 -3.49
C ILE A 317 -0.97 -3.98 -4.05
N SER A 318 -2.17 -4.30 -3.55
CA SER A 318 -2.99 -5.42 -4.05
C SER A 318 -3.94 -5.03 -5.20
N SER A 319 -3.93 -3.77 -5.61
CA SER A 319 -4.89 -3.22 -6.57
C SER A 319 -4.42 -3.48 -8.00
N THR A 320 -5.28 -4.04 -8.84
CA THR A 320 -5.07 -4.17 -10.29
C THR A 320 -5.02 -2.82 -11.02
N ASN A 321 -5.32 -1.73 -10.30
CA ASN A 321 -5.46 -0.38 -10.87
C ASN A 321 -4.18 0.43 -10.85
N VAL A 322 -3.08 -0.15 -10.36
CA VAL A 322 -1.74 0.43 -10.34
C VAL A 322 -0.84 -0.41 -11.23
N ASN A 323 -0.25 0.21 -12.25
CA ASN A 323 0.74 -0.42 -13.10
C ASN A 323 2.13 0.10 -12.75
N ILE A 324 3.01 -0.77 -12.25
CA ILE A 324 4.40 -0.40 -11.95
C ILE A 324 5.18 -0.40 -13.27
N LEU A 325 5.63 0.77 -13.73
CA LEU A 325 6.38 0.91 -14.98
C LEU A 325 7.86 0.55 -14.80
N ARG A 326 8.42 0.93 -13.65
CA ARG A 326 9.81 0.72 -13.29
C ARG A 326 9.97 0.79 -11.79
N GLN A 327 10.73 -0.14 -11.22
CA GLN A 327 11.09 -0.09 -9.81
C GLN A 327 12.53 -0.59 -9.59
N CYS A 328 13.23 0.02 -8.64
CA CYS A 328 14.62 -0.29 -8.34
C CYS A 328 14.78 -0.56 -6.84
N PHE A 329 15.39 -1.70 -6.50
CA PHE A 329 15.65 -2.06 -5.11
C PHE A 329 16.90 -1.34 -4.61
N VAL A 330 16.70 -0.38 -3.71
CA VAL A 330 17.80 0.35 -3.05
C VAL A 330 18.41 -0.51 -1.95
N GLY A 331 17.62 -1.41 -1.35
CA GLY A 331 18.11 -2.35 -0.36
C GLY A 331 18.31 -1.77 1.04
N CYS A 332 17.76 -0.60 1.34
CA CYS A 332 17.75 -0.01 2.68
C CYS A 332 16.46 0.77 2.90
N ILE A 333 16.15 1.14 4.15
CA ILE A 333 14.95 1.95 4.48
C ILE A 333 15.28 3.43 4.73
N THR A 334 16.53 3.83 4.51
CA THR A 334 17.01 5.21 4.70
C THR A 334 18.05 5.56 3.64
N PRO A 335 17.87 6.64 2.86
CA PRO A 335 18.82 7.04 1.83
C PRO A 335 20.22 7.39 2.36
N SER A 336 20.36 7.67 3.67
CA SER A 336 21.67 7.89 4.30
C SER A 336 22.62 6.71 4.24
N ASP A 337 22.10 5.49 4.08
CA ASP A 337 22.94 4.30 4.05
C ASP A 337 23.85 4.32 2.81
N ASP A 338 23.32 4.68 1.63
CA ASP A 338 24.09 4.88 0.41
C ASP A 338 23.45 5.97 -0.47
N PRO A 339 23.74 7.26 -0.22
CA PRO A 339 23.08 8.36 -0.92
C PRO A 339 23.40 8.39 -2.42
N SER A 340 24.63 8.03 -2.79
CA SER A 340 25.05 7.96 -4.18
C SER A 340 24.28 6.88 -4.95
N PHE A 341 24.12 5.69 -4.37
CA PHE A 341 23.34 4.63 -4.99
C PHE A 341 21.84 4.97 -5.05
N TYR A 342 21.29 5.60 -4.00
CA TYR A 342 19.92 6.12 -3.99
C TYR A 342 19.65 7.06 -5.17
N LEU A 343 20.53 8.05 -5.41
CA LEU A 343 20.38 8.99 -6.52
C LEU A 343 20.50 8.30 -7.90
N LYS A 344 21.37 7.30 -8.03
CA LYS A 344 21.46 6.51 -9.27
C LYS A 344 20.17 5.72 -9.53
N CYS A 345 19.60 5.10 -8.49
CA CYS A 345 18.32 4.40 -8.58
C CYS A 345 17.18 5.35 -8.96
N LEU A 346 17.17 6.56 -8.39
CA LEU A 346 16.19 7.59 -8.71
C LEU A 346 16.24 7.99 -10.18
N ASN A 347 17.43 8.25 -10.73
CA ASN A 347 17.62 8.55 -12.15
C ASN A 347 17.06 7.42 -13.04
N PHE A 348 17.48 6.18 -12.76
CA PHE A 348 17.02 5.00 -13.52
C PHE A 348 15.49 4.85 -13.56
N VAL A 349 14.83 5.08 -12.42
CA VAL A 349 13.37 5.02 -12.33
C VAL A 349 12.71 6.21 -13.04
N TYR A 350 13.24 7.42 -12.87
CA TYR A 350 12.72 8.62 -13.53
C TYR A 350 12.85 8.56 -15.05
N ASP A 351 13.90 7.94 -15.58
CA ASP A 351 14.08 7.72 -17.02
C ASP A 351 12.89 6.98 -17.65
N ALA A 352 12.18 6.12 -16.90
CA ALA A 352 10.96 5.48 -17.41
C ALA A 352 9.86 6.51 -17.71
N TYR A 353 9.73 7.56 -16.90
CA TYR A 353 8.76 8.63 -17.13
C TYR A 353 9.18 9.48 -18.33
N VAL A 354 10.46 9.81 -18.45
CA VAL A 354 11.00 10.60 -19.57
C VAL A 354 10.73 9.90 -20.92
N ASN A 355 10.85 8.57 -20.94
CA ASN A 355 10.66 7.74 -22.13
C ASN A 355 9.20 7.37 -22.43
N LEU A 356 8.22 7.82 -21.64
CA LEU A 356 6.81 7.63 -21.99
C LEU A 356 6.44 8.40 -23.28
N PRO A 357 5.53 7.86 -24.10
CA PRO A 357 5.02 8.59 -25.26
C PRO A 357 4.26 9.85 -24.84
N GLU A 358 4.27 10.87 -25.69
CA GLU A 358 3.44 12.07 -25.49
C GLU A 358 1.99 11.81 -25.99
N PRO A 359 0.97 12.41 -25.34
CA PRO A 359 1.07 13.26 -24.15
C PRO A 359 1.32 12.43 -22.88
N LYS A 360 2.31 12.84 -22.08
CA LYS A 360 2.59 12.18 -20.78
C LYS A 360 1.49 12.44 -19.75
N PRO A 361 1.16 11.46 -18.90
CA PRO A 361 0.28 11.68 -17.75
C PRO A 361 0.93 12.67 -16.77
N ARG A 362 0.11 13.38 -15.98
CA ARG A 362 0.63 14.26 -14.92
C ARG A 362 1.45 13.45 -13.93
N LEU A 363 2.59 13.99 -13.52
CA LEU A 363 3.52 13.37 -12.58
C LEU A 363 3.38 13.99 -11.19
N LEU A 364 3.05 13.16 -10.21
CA LEU A 364 3.15 13.51 -8.80
C LEU A 364 4.40 12.85 -8.21
N VAL A 365 5.25 13.64 -7.55
CA VAL A 365 6.47 13.15 -6.91
C VAL A 365 6.32 13.20 -5.40
N ASN A 366 6.36 12.02 -4.77
CA ASN A 366 6.38 11.90 -3.31
C ASN A 366 7.82 11.84 -2.81
N THR A 367 8.21 12.73 -1.89
CA THR A 367 9.58 12.79 -1.38
C THR A 367 9.72 12.18 0.02
N MET A 368 10.96 11.87 0.40
CA MET A 368 11.30 11.51 1.78
C MET A 368 11.00 12.66 2.77
N GLY A 369 10.84 12.32 4.06
CA GLY A 369 10.51 13.29 5.12
C GLY A 369 11.68 14.05 5.75
N TRP A 370 12.83 14.13 5.09
CA TRP A 370 14.04 14.77 5.63
C TRP A 370 14.23 16.14 5.00
N MET A 371 14.18 17.20 5.82
CA MET A 371 14.22 18.59 5.34
C MET A 371 15.46 19.36 5.79
N GLN A 372 16.52 18.65 6.22
CA GLN A 372 17.75 19.22 6.76
C GLN A 372 18.97 18.37 6.39
N GLY A 373 20.15 19.00 6.39
CA GLY A 373 21.43 18.35 6.10
C GLY A 373 21.37 17.54 4.81
N LEU A 374 21.85 16.30 4.85
CA LEU A 374 21.82 15.37 3.73
C LEU A 374 20.44 15.24 3.07
N GLY A 375 19.36 15.25 3.86
CA GLY A 375 18.00 15.15 3.31
C GLY A 375 17.62 16.30 2.39
N LEU A 376 18.05 17.52 2.76
CA LEU A 376 17.81 18.71 1.94
C LEU A 376 18.64 18.67 0.65
N THR A 377 19.89 18.22 0.73
CA THR A 377 20.74 17.98 -0.45
C THR A 377 20.11 16.96 -1.40
N LEU A 378 19.60 15.84 -0.89
CA LEU A 378 18.91 14.83 -1.71
C LEU A 378 17.58 15.33 -2.30
N LEU A 379 16.89 16.23 -1.60
CA LEU A 379 15.69 16.89 -2.13
C LEU A 379 16.05 17.86 -3.26
N LEU A 380 17.14 18.60 -3.14
CA LEU A 380 17.64 19.47 -4.22
C LEU A 380 17.99 18.65 -5.46
N GLU A 381 18.67 17.52 -5.32
CA GLU A 381 18.96 16.61 -6.44
C GLU A 381 17.67 16.08 -7.11
N GLN A 382 16.63 15.78 -6.33
CA GLN A 382 15.32 15.42 -6.89
C GLN A 382 14.69 16.57 -7.68
N ILE A 383 14.78 17.81 -7.19
CA ILE A 383 14.27 19.00 -7.87
C ILE A 383 15.03 19.24 -9.18
N LEU A 384 16.36 19.13 -9.17
CA LEU A 384 17.22 19.29 -10.34
C LEU A 384 16.94 18.22 -11.41
N LEU A 385 16.71 16.98 -10.99
CA LEU A 385 16.38 15.88 -11.88
C LEU A 385 14.98 16.02 -12.49
N VAL A 386 13.95 16.23 -11.65
CA VAL A 386 12.55 16.24 -12.08
C VAL A 386 12.18 17.54 -12.79
N LYS A 387 12.79 18.67 -12.40
CA LYS A 387 12.43 20.03 -12.81
C LYS A 387 10.91 20.26 -12.71
N PRO A 388 10.32 20.20 -11.49
CA PRO A 388 8.88 20.33 -11.31
C PRO A 388 8.36 21.68 -11.82
N ASP A 389 7.06 21.77 -12.10
CA ASP A 389 6.39 23.04 -12.42
C ASP A 389 5.82 23.67 -11.12
N LEU A 390 5.50 22.82 -10.13
CA LEU A 390 4.97 23.24 -8.83
C LEU A 390 5.58 22.39 -7.71
N ILE A 391 6.03 23.05 -6.65
CA ILE A 391 6.44 22.43 -5.38
C ILE A 391 5.39 22.77 -4.32
N ILE A 392 4.85 21.74 -3.67
CA ILE A 392 4.05 21.88 -2.46
C ILE A 392 4.93 21.55 -1.26
N GLN A 393 5.12 22.53 -0.38
CA GLN A 393 5.93 22.38 0.83
C GLN A 393 5.04 22.40 2.07
N LEU A 394 4.89 21.23 2.69
CA LEU A 394 4.15 21.06 3.93
C LEU A 394 5.02 21.49 5.13
N ARG A 395 4.45 22.31 6.01
CA ARG A 395 5.07 22.80 7.26
C ARG A 395 4.25 22.31 8.44
N THR A 396 4.86 22.02 9.58
CA THR A 396 4.13 21.56 10.78
C THR A 396 3.99 22.70 11.77
N THR A 397 2.76 22.97 12.21
CA THR A 397 2.46 24.02 13.20
C THR A 397 2.98 23.62 14.59
N GLY A 398 3.57 24.57 15.33
CA GLY A 398 3.81 24.40 16.78
C GLY A 398 5.13 23.76 17.24
N SER A 399 6.15 23.58 16.38
CA SER A 399 7.50 23.32 16.89
C SER A 399 8.17 24.64 17.26
N SER A 400 8.17 24.98 18.54
CA SER A 400 8.94 26.10 19.12
C SER A 400 10.46 25.91 19.05
N ASN A 401 10.93 24.86 18.38
CA ASN A 401 12.34 24.62 18.11
C ASN A 401 12.69 25.20 16.73
N ASN A 402 13.65 26.14 16.68
CA ASN A 402 14.28 26.67 15.45
C ASN A 402 14.85 25.58 14.51
N ARG A 403 14.81 24.30 14.90
CA ARG A 403 15.24 23.12 14.13
C ARG A 403 14.18 22.55 13.18
N THR A 404 13.06 23.22 12.92
CA THR A 404 12.07 22.79 11.89
C THR A 404 11.83 23.81 10.78
N ASN A 405 12.53 24.96 10.82
CA ASN A 405 12.51 25.94 9.75
C ASN A 405 13.28 25.38 8.54
N SER A 406 12.56 24.61 7.74
CA SER A 406 13.02 24.22 6.42
C SER A 406 13.01 25.48 5.55
N PRO A 407 14.08 25.79 4.81
CA PRO A 407 14.08 26.94 3.92
C PRO A 407 12.94 26.82 2.91
N ASP A 408 12.37 27.97 2.53
CA ASP A 408 11.40 28.01 1.45
C ASP A 408 12.11 27.60 0.16
N LEU A 409 11.56 26.63 -0.59
CA LEU A 409 12.22 26.06 -1.76
C LEU A 409 12.04 26.91 -3.02
N ASN A 410 12.14 28.23 -2.89
CA ASN A 410 12.12 29.17 -4.01
C ASN A 410 13.45 29.18 -4.76
N SER A 411 13.45 29.72 -5.98
CA SER A 411 14.64 29.79 -6.86
C SER A 411 15.86 30.40 -6.17
N SER A 412 15.70 31.51 -5.45
CA SER A 412 16.82 32.17 -4.75
C SER A 412 17.42 31.31 -3.64
N SER A 413 16.59 30.61 -2.86
CA SER A 413 17.05 29.76 -1.76
C SER A 413 17.74 28.51 -2.28
N LEU A 414 17.22 27.86 -3.33
CA LEU A 414 17.81 26.64 -3.90
C LEU A 414 19.22 26.87 -4.46
N LYS A 415 19.47 28.03 -5.10
CA LYS A 415 20.80 28.39 -5.62
C LYS A 415 21.88 28.53 -4.55
N THR A 416 21.49 28.73 -3.30
CA THR A 416 22.41 28.85 -2.15
C THR A 416 22.69 27.52 -1.45
N MET A 417 22.01 26.44 -1.85
CA MET A 417 22.15 25.14 -1.21
C MET A 417 23.28 24.32 -1.81
N ASP A 418 23.91 23.50 -0.96
CA ASP A 418 24.91 22.54 -1.38
C ASP A 418 24.25 21.33 -2.08
N THR A 419 24.71 21.06 -3.30
CA THR A 419 24.37 19.89 -4.10
C THR A 419 25.18 18.66 -3.66
N TRP A 420 24.74 17.49 -4.10
CA TRP A 420 25.50 16.27 -3.91
C TRP A 420 26.79 16.33 -4.74
N ASN A 421 27.94 16.07 -4.11
CA ASN A 421 29.28 16.25 -4.69
C ASN A 421 29.62 17.69 -5.12
N SER A 422 28.96 18.71 -4.55
CA SER A 422 29.32 20.13 -4.73
C SER A 422 29.36 20.58 -6.20
N ARG A 423 28.41 20.09 -7.01
CA ARG A 423 28.17 20.58 -8.37
C ARG A 423 27.77 22.06 -8.35
N ASP A 424 28.40 22.87 -9.20
CA ASP A 424 28.00 24.26 -9.41
C ASP A 424 26.63 24.34 -10.12
N ILE A 425 25.67 25.01 -9.47
CA ILE A 425 24.31 25.23 -9.96
C ILE A 425 23.98 26.73 -10.09
N SER A 426 24.98 27.60 -10.13
CA SER A 426 24.80 29.05 -10.29
C SER A 426 23.98 29.41 -11.55
N ASN A 427 24.21 28.67 -12.64
CA ASN A 427 23.53 28.80 -13.93
C ASN A 427 22.22 28.00 -14.04
N GLU A 428 21.84 27.20 -13.03
CA GLU A 428 20.59 26.45 -13.08
C GLU A 428 19.37 27.37 -12.99
N THR A 429 18.34 27.04 -13.76
CA THR A 429 17.06 27.76 -13.80
C THR A 429 15.99 26.97 -13.08
N PHE A 430 15.42 27.56 -12.02
CA PHE A 430 14.30 27.02 -11.27
C PHE A 430 13.04 27.79 -11.65
N ASN A 431 12.18 27.17 -12.48
CA ASN A 431 10.96 27.79 -13.01
C ASN A 431 9.70 27.31 -12.29
N HIS A 432 9.84 26.62 -11.16
CA HIS A 432 8.70 26.13 -10.40
C HIS A 432 8.09 27.20 -9.51
N ASP A 433 6.77 27.12 -9.35
CA ASP A 433 6.07 27.80 -8.27
C ASP A 433 6.22 27.04 -6.94
N VAL A 434 6.05 27.75 -5.83
CA VAL A 434 6.04 27.15 -4.48
C VAL A 434 4.74 27.53 -3.78
N ILE A 435 4.03 26.52 -3.26
CA ILE A 435 2.88 26.70 -2.37
C ILE A 435 3.24 26.10 -1.01
N LEU A 436 3.24 26.95 0.00
CA LEU A 436 3.40 26.54 1.40
C LEU A 436 2.03 26.15 1.96
N ILE A 437 1.97 25.03 2.68
CA ILE A 437 0.75 24.59 3.39
C ILE A 437 1.12 24.28 4.83
N GLU A 438 0.43 24.93 5.76
CA GLU A 438 0.53 24.61 7.18
C GLU A 438 -0.29 23.36 7.48
N SER A 439 0.39 22.31 7.94
CA SER A 439 -0.17 21.01 8.21
C SER A 439 -0.58 20.89 9.68
N ASP A 440 -1.88 20.99 9.93
CA ASP A 440 -2.49 20.74 11.25
C ASP A 440 -2.80 19.23 11.43
N VAL A 441 -1.74 18.43 11.59
CA VAL A 441 -1.91 16.98 11.83
C VAL A 441 -2.36 16.75 13.27
N LYS A 442 -3.67 16.59 13.44
CA LYS A 442 -4.25 16.15 14.71
C LYS A 442 -3.96 14.65 14.88
N LEU A 443 -3.29 14.27 15.97
CA LEU A 443 -3.29 12.88 16.37
C LEU A 443 -4.74 12.45 16.65
N TYR A 444 -5.17 11.36 16.03
CA TYR A 444 -6.47 10.73 16.24
C TYR A 444 -6.76 10.38 17.73
N LYS A 445 -5.74 10.48 18.60
CA LYS A 445 -5.78 10.38 20.06
C LYS A 445 -6.73 11.37 20.75
N TYR A 446 -7.04 12.51 20.15
CA TYR A 446 -7.94 13.49 20.78
C TYR A 446 -9.42 13.10 20.69
N ASN A 447 -9.80 12.18 19.78
CA ASN A 447 -11.20 11.83 19.53
C ASN A 447 -11.51 10.34 19.77
N THR A 448 -10.54 9.49 20.13
CA THR A 448 -10.78 8.08 20.49
C THR A 448 -9.90 7.61 21.66
N ILE A 449 -10.40 6.58 22.34
CA ILE A 449 -9.83 5.89 23.50
C ILE A 449 -8.30 5.76 23.35
N ASP A 450 -7.53 6.18 24.37
CA ASP A 450 -6.06 6.03 24.46
C ASP A 450 -5.68 4.55 24.65
N ASP A 451 -5.95 3.76 23.62
CA ASP A 451 -5.76 2.33 23.59
C ASP A 451 -4.55 2.01 22.68
N PRO A 452 -3.45 1.49 23.26
CA PRO A 452 -2.23 1.14 22.53
C PRO A 452 -2.43 0.18 21.35
N ARG A 453 -3.56 -0.54 21.31
CA ARG A 453 -3.90 -1.47 20.23
C ARG A 453 -4.16 -0.79 18.89
N TYR A 454 -4.55 0.50 18.89
CA TYR A 454 -4.81 1.28 17.68
C TYR A 454 -3.63 2.16 17.25
N ASN A 455 -2.60 2.29 18.10
CA ASN A 455 -1.43 3.12 17.81
C ASN A 455 -0.40 2.34 16.98
N LEU A 456 -0.43 2.51 15.67
CA LEU A 456 0.55 1.94 14.73
C LEU A 456 1.63 2.97 14.38
N GLY A 457 2.91 2.59 14.56
CA GLY A 457 4.05 3.43 14.20
C GLY A 457 4.61 3.08 12.81
N PRO A 458 5.61 3.84 12.33
CA PRO A 458 6.25 3.56 11.03
C PRO A 458 6.72 2.10 10.84
N PRO A 459 7.31 1.41 11.84
CA PRO A 459 7.64 -0.01 11.71
C PRO A 459 6.42 -0.90 11.48
N ASP A 460 5.30 -0.64 12.14
CA ASP A 460 4.06 -1.41 11.97
C ASP A 460 3.50 -1.24 10.55
N HIS A 461 3.55 -0.02 10.00
CA HIS A 461 3.13 0.23 8.62
C HIS A 461 4.04 -0.44 7.58
N ARG A 462 5.34 -0.49 7.84
CA ARG A 462 6.29 -1.23 7.00
C ARG A 462 6.00 -2.73 7.00
N ASP A 463 5.70 -3.29 8.17
CA ASP A 463 5.32 -4.69 8.33
C ASP A 463 4.01 -4.97 7.58
N LEU A 464 2.99 -4.11 7.72
CA LEU A 464 1.73 -4.21 6.97
C LEU A 464 1.97 -4.22 5.46
N MET A 465 2.80 -3.31 4.94
CA MET A 465 3.10 -3.24 3.50
C MET A 465 3.77 -4.52 2.99
N MET A 466 4.77 -5.01 3.71
CA MET A 466 5.50 -6.23 3.36
C MET A 466 4.61 -7.48 3.45
N LEU A 467 3.78 -7.56 4.49
CA LEU A 467 2.85 -8.67 4.66
C LEU A 467 1.77 -8.65 3.58
N THR A 468 1.20 -7.49 3.24
CA THR A 468 0.24 -7.42 2.14
C THR A 468 0.89 -7.85 0.83
N TYR A 469 2.11 -7.41 0.54
CA TYR A 469 2.84 -7.82 -0.66
C TYR A 469 2.93 -9.34 -0.77
N PHE A 470 3.46 -10.01 0.26
CA PHE A 470 3.61 -11.47 0.24
C PHE A 470 2.27 -12.18 0.21
N MET A 471 1.28 -11.75 0.99
CA MET A 471 -0.03 -12.40 1.03
C MET A 471 -0.83 -12.20 -0.26
N SER A 472 -0.62 -11.09 -0.96
CA SER A 472 -1.26 -10.84 -2.26
C SER A 472 -0.62 -11.68 -3.36
N THR A 473 0.70 -11.68 -3.44
CA THR A 473 1.45 -12.40 -4.48
C THR A 473 1.39 -13.92 -4.27
N LEU A 474 1.45 -14.40 -3.03
CA LEU A 474 1.34 -15.82 -2.69
C LEU A 474 -0.10 -16.31 -2.56
N ALA A 475 -1.11 -15.46 -2.79
CA ALA A 475 -2.50 -15.83 -2.54
C ALA A 475 -2.86 -17.14 -3.25
N CYS A 476 -2.44 -17.30 -4.50
CA CYS A 476 -2.73 -18.46 -5.34
C CYS A 476 -1.50 -19.36 -5.56
N ALA A 477 -0.46 -19.25 -4.73
CA ALA A 477 0.73 -20.07 -4.85
C ALA A 477 0.42 -21.55 -4.57
N TYR A 478 1.19 -22.45 -5.17
CA TYR A 478 1.09 -23.89 -4.91
C TYR A 478 1.44 -24.20 -3.45
N THR A 479 0.60 -24.99 -2.80
CA THR A 479 0.75 -25.43 -1.41
C THR A 479 0.97 -26.94 -1.33
N SER A 480 1.45 -27.41 -0.18
CA SER A 480 1.67 -28.84 0.07
C SER A 480 0.37 -29.67 0.13
N LEU A 481 -0.73 -29.01 0.47
CA LEU A 481 -2.10 -29.53 0.43
C LEU A 481 -2.81 -29.08 -0.86
N PRO A 482 -3.91 -29.75 -1.30
CA PRO A 482 -4.62 -29.38 -2.52
C PRO A 482 -4.86 -27.87 -2.58
N SER A 483 -4.56 -27.30 -3.74
CA SER A 483 -4.55 -25.86 -3.97
C SER A 483 -5.85 -25.21 -3.47
N ARG A 484 -5.70 -24.26 -2.54
CA ARG A 484 -6.85 -23.54 -1.96
C ARG A 484 -7.66 -22.88 -3.06
N LEU A 485 -8.98 -23.05 -2.99
CA LEU A 485 -9.89 -22.39 -3.93
C LEU A 485 -9.75 -20.85 -3.82
N LYS A 486 -10.08 -20.13 -4.89
CA LYS A 486 -9.93 -18.66 -4.93
C LYS A 486 -10.67 -17.94 -3.79
N ASP A 487 -11.74 -18.52 -3.26
CA ASP A 487 -12.58 -17.94 -2.21
C ASP A 487 -12.24 -18.41 -0.79
N GLU A 488 -11.30 -19.32 -0.63
CA GLU A 488 -10.91 -19.84 0.68
C GLU A 488 -10.05 -18.83 1.46
N PRO A 489 -10.17 -18.81 2.80
CA PRO A 489 -9.34 -17.98 3.64
C PRO A 489 -7.87 -18.42 3.57
N LEU A 490 -6.96 -17.44 3.53
CA LEU A 490 -5.52 -17.71 3.59
C LEU A 490 -5.07 -18.13 5.01
N GLY A 491 -5.85 -17.80 6.04
CA GLY A 491 -5.48 -18.06 7.44
C GLY A 491 -4.33 -17.16 7.90
N HIS A 492 -3.51 -17.63 8.83
CA HIS A 492 -2.40 -16.84 9.37
C HIS A 492 -1.27 -16.67 8.33
N PRO A 493 -0.73 -15.44 8.10
CA PRO A 493 0.24 -15.18 7.04
C PRO A 493 1.49 -16.07 7.06
N VAL A 494 2.02 -16.32 8.26
CA VAL A 494 3.21 -17.18 8.44
C VAL A 494 2.88 -18.64 8.09
N ALA A 495 1.69 -19.13 8.47
CA ALA A 495 1.28 -20.49 8.14
C ALA A 495 1.12 -20.66 6.62
N HIS A 496 0.44 -19.70 5.98
CA HIS A 496 0.26 -19.70 4.53
C HIS A 496 1.61 -19.70 3.79
N LEU A 497 2.54 -18.85 4.21
CA LEU A 497 3.88 -18.80 3.63
C LEU A 497 4.65 -20.11 3.80
N LEU A 498 4.57 -20.76 4.97
CA LEU A 498 5.26 -22.02 5.22
C LEU A 498 4.65 -23.21 4.45
N ASP A 499 3.35 -23.16 4.18
CA ASP A 499 2.61 -24.14 3.38
C ASP A 499 2.89 -24.01 1.87
N CYS A 500 3.29 -22.82 1.40
CA CYS A 500 3.71 -22.60 0.02
C CYS A 500 4.97 -23.41 -0.32
N ILE A 501 4.95 -24.06 -1.50
CA ILE A 501 6.09 -24.80 -2.04
C ILE A 501 7.15 -23.77 -2.50
N PRO A 502 8.40 -23.82 -2.00
CA PRO A 502 9.44 -22.90 -2.43
C PRO A 502 10.06 -23.32 -3.77
N TYR A 503 10.67 -22.36 -4.45
CA TYR A 503 11.57 -22.60 -5.57
C TYR A 503 12.96 -23.00 -5.05
N GLN A 504 13.49 -24.11 -5.55
CA GLN A 504 14.88 -24.49 -5.32
C GLN A 504 15.77 -23.75 -6.33
N VAL A 505 16.78 -23.03 -5.83
CA VAL A 505 17.72 -22.26 -6.64
C VAL A 505 19.14 -22.76 -6.38
N PRO A 506 19.82 -23.35 -7.38
CA PRO A 506 21.21 -23.74 -7.23
C PRO A 506 22.11 -22.50 -7.15
N VAL A 507 23.02 -22.48 -6.18
CA VAL A 507 24.00 -21.39 -5.98
C VAL A 507 25.29 -21.68 -6.73
N THR A 508 25.76 -22.93 -6.70
CA THR A 508 26.99 -23.34 -7.38
C THR A 508 26.77 -23.56 -8.87
N VAL A 509 27.79 -23.23 -9.67
CA VAL A 509 27.82 -23.61 -11.09
C VAL A 509 28.57 -24.94 -11.20
N PRO A 510 28.02 -25.96 -11.88
CA PRO A 510 28.75 -27.20 -12.14
C PRO A 510 30.05 -26.87 -12.91
N SER A 511 31.20 -27.29 -12.37
CA SER A 511 32.48 -27.12 -13.04
C SER A 511 32.49 -27.89 -14.37
N LYS A 512 32.66 -27.21 -15.50
CA LYS A 512 32.81 -27.82 -16.85
C LYS A 512 34.13 -28.61 -17.02
N GLN A 513 34.77 -29.05 -15.94
CA GLN A 513 35.99 -29.86 -15.96
C GLN A 513 35.96 -30.95 -14.90
N GLN A 514 35.29 -32.06 -15.22
CA GLN A 514 35.71 -33.44 -14.91
C GLN A 514 34.65 -34.41 -15.47
N ASP A 515 34.63 -34.55 -16.80
CA ASP A 515 34.09 -35.76 -17.43
C ASP A 515 34.99 -36.12 -18.62
N LYS A 516 36.18 -36.61 -18.26
CA LYS A 516 36.98 -37.52 -19.07
C LYS A 516 37.42 -38.69 -18.20
N CYS A 517 36.47 -39.49 -17.70
CA CYS A 517 36.64 -40.93 -17.51
C CYS A 517 35.27 -41.55 -17.22
N GLY A 518 34.87 -42.53 -18.01
CA GLY A 518 33.47 -42.95 -18.16
C GLY A 518 32.86 -43.72 -16.99
N ASN A 519 31.53 -43.82 -17.01
CA ASN A 519 30.89 -45.05 -17.49
C ASN A 519 29.40 -44.83 -17.76
N VAL A 520 28.94 -45.49 -18.82
CA VAL A 520 27.55 -45.62 -19.25
C VAL A 520 26.72 -46.24 -18.12
N ASN A 521 25.60 -45.60 -17.76
CA ASN A 521 24.37 -46.28 -17.41
C ASN A 521 23.19 -45.32 -17.57
N GLU A 522 22.48 -45.49 -18.69
CA GLU A 522 21.19 -44.90 -18.94
C GLU A 522 20.16 -45.42 -17.92
N GLN A 523 19.55 -44.53 -17.14
CA GLN A 523 18.21 -44.76 -16.61
C GLN A 523 17.30 -43.58 -16.94
N LYS A 524 16.27 -43.91 -17.70
CA LYS A 524 15.26 -43.06 -18.32
C LYS A 524 14.49 -42.25 -17.28
N ASN A 525 14.43 -40.94 -17.45
CA ASN A 525 13.35 -40.11 -16.90
C ASN A 525 12.35 -39.77 -18.01
N VAL A 526 11.10 -40.06 -17.71
CA VAL A 526 9.92 -40.03 -18.59
C VAL A 526 9.51 -38.58 -18.86
N ILE A 527 9.56 -38.19 -20.13
CA ILE A 527 8.97 -36.95 -20.64
C ILE A 527 7.49 -37.25 -20.95
N LEU A 528 6.56 -36.60 -20.24
CA LEU A 528 5.15 -36.53 -20.64
C LEU A 528 4.94 -35.19 -21.35
N SER A 529 5.09 -35.22 -22.67
CA SER A 529 4.61 -34.19 -23.58
C SER A 529 3.15 -34.47 -23.93
N SER A 530 2.27 -33.49 -23.76
CA SER A 530 0.98 -33.45 -24.44
C SER A 530 0.83 -32.09 -25.13
N SER A 531 1.08 -32.10 -26.43
CA SER A 531 0.80 -31.07 -27.41
C SER A 531 -0.70 -31.00 -27.72
N VAL A 532 -1.27 -29.79 -27.74
CA VAL A 532 -2.45 -29.45 -28.57
C VAL A 532 -2.22 -28.05 -29.17
N SER A 533 -2.54 -27.93 -30.45
CA SER A 533 -2.17 -26.87 -31.38
C SER A 533 -3.21 -25.76 -31.55
N THR A 534 -2.70 -24.63 -32.06
CA THR A 534 -3.33 -23.59 -32.92
C THR A 534 -4.41 -22.66 -32.32
N PHE A 535 -4.14 -21.35 -32.31
CA PHE A 535 -4.65 -20.39 -33.31
C PHE A 535 -3.92 -19.03 -33.21
N ASP A 536 -3.48 -18.52 -34.37
CA ASP A 536 -2.77 -17.25 -34.59
C ASP A 536 -3.68 -16.02 -34.41
N VAL A 537 -3.15 -14.95 -33.78
CA VAL A 537 -3.53 -13.55 -34.06
C VAL A 537 -2.27 -12.69 -33.99
N GLN A 538 -1.93 -12.07 -35.12
CA GLN A 538 -0.79 -11.18 -35.32
C GLN A 538 -0.98 -9.84 -34.58
N HIS A 539 0.04 -9.40 -33.84
CA HIS A 539 0.25 -7.99 -33.53
C HIS A 539 1.74 -7.66 -33.57
N ASP A 540 2.07 -6.69 -34.44
CA ASP A 540 3.40 -6.18 -34.72
C ASP A 540 4.11 -5.68 -33.45
N THR A 541 5.23 -6.32 -33.13
CA THR A 541 6.13 -5.92 -32.05
C THR A 541 7.37 -5.31 -32.69
N LEU A 542 7.64 -4.04 -32.38
CA LEU A 542 8.84 -3.32 -32.80
C LEU A 542 10.08 -3.90 -32.09
N GLU A 543 11.12 -4.10 -32.91
CA GLU A 543 12.41 -4.77 -32.70
C GLU A 543 13.05 -4.64 -31.29
N ILE A 544 13.02 -5.74 -30.53
CA ILE A 544 13.95 -6.05 -29.42
C ILE A 544 14.41 -7.51 -29.63
N ASP A 545 15.19 -7.78 -30.69
CA ASP A 545 15.46 -9.18 -31.08
C ASP A 545 16.91 -9.53 -31.44
N SER A 546 17.90 -8.82 -30.88
CA SER A 546 19.32 -9.15 -31.15
C SER A 546 20.21 -9.39 -29.92
N LEU A 547 19.65 -9.69 -28.73
CA LEU A 547 20.45 -9.98 -27.53
C LEU A 547 20.17 -11.33 -26.83
N TYR A 548 19.30 -12.17 -27.38
CA TYR A 548 18.95 -13.46 -26.77
C TYR A 548 19.37 -14.66 -27.62
N THR A 549 20.68 -14.85 -27.78
CA THR A 549 21.23 -16.13 -28.26
C THR A 549 22.30 -16.63 -27.30
N ASN A 550 21.89 -17.45 -26.33
CA ASN A 550 22.64 -18.60 -25.80
C ASN A 550 21.75 -19.43 -24.87
N LYS A 551 21.00 -20.37 -25.45
CA LYS A 551 20.00 -21.22 -24.78
C LYS A 551 20.58 -22.33 -23.85
N ASN A 552 21.88 -22.34 -23.54
CA ASN A 552 22.50 -23.42 -22.75
C ASN A 552 23.28 -22.99 -21.49
N ASP A 553 23.30 -21.70 -21.09
CA ASP A 553 23.97 -21.21 -19.86
C ASP A 553 23.03 -20.45 -18.88
N SER A 554 21.71 -20.55 -19.08
CA SER A 554 20.70 -19.59 -18.57
C SER A 554 20.17 -19.80 -17.15
N ASN A 555 20.59 -20.82 -16.40
CA ASN A 555 19.91 -21.19 -15.14
C ASN A 555 20.61 -20.76 -13.84
N HIS A 556 21.77 -20.08 -13.91
CA HIS A 556 22.50 -19.66 -12.72
C HIS A 556 22.37 -18.15 -12.48
N LEU A 557 21.86 -17.80 -11.30
CA LEU A 557 21.66 -16.42 -10.86
C LEU A 557 22.94 -15.86 -10.23
N ALA A 558 23.15 -14.54 -10.38
CA ALA A 558 24.23 -13.82 -9.72
C ALA A 558 23.81 -13.30 -8.34
N PHE A 559 24.71 -13.29 -7.37
CA PHE A 559 24.40 -12.91 -5.99
C PHE A 559 25.11 -11.62 -5.55
N ARG A 560 24.40 -10.77 -4.80
CA ARG A 560 24.96 -9.59 -4.12
C ARG A 560 24.45 -9.49 -2.70
N ILE A 561 25.37 -9.32 -1.75
CA ILE A 561 25.05 -8.74 -0.44
C ILE A 561 25.32 -7.25 -0.55
N MET A 562 24.26 -6.44 -0.59
CA MET A 562 24.36 -5.00 -0.80
C MET A 562 24.96 -4.33 0.43
N ARG A 563 25.85 -3.37 0.20
CA ARG A 563 26.52 -2.58 1.23
C ARG A 563 26.78 -1.17 0.72
N PRO A 564 26.83 -0.16 1.59
CA PRO A 564 27.27 1.17 1.20
C PRO A 564 28.66 1.13 0.57
N ASP A 565 28.85 1.85 -0.53
CA ASP A 565 30.19 2.13 -1.07
C ASP A 565 30.89 3.22 -0.21
N SER A 566 31.04 3.00 1.10
CA SER A 566 31.65 3.98 2.01
C SER A 566 33.08 3.60 2.39
N ASN A 567 34.06 4.41 2.00
CA ASN A 567 35.47 4.25 2.37
C ASN A 567 35.76 4.58 3.86
N LEU A 568 34.80 5.12 4.61
CA LEU A 568 34.97 5.62 5.98
C LEU A 568 35.05 4.51 7.04
N PHE A 569 34.52 3.33 6.75
CA PHE A 569 34.65 2.14 7.60
C PHE A 569 35.18 1.00 6.74
N ALA A 570 36.47 1.10 6.39
CA ALA A 570 37.22 0.07 5.69
C ALA A 570 37.50 -1.15 6.58
N GLU A 571 36.50 -1.70 7.24
CA GLU A 571 36.57 -3.12 7.56
C GLU A 571 36.27 -3.87 6.27
N ASN A 572 37.32 -4.35 5.62
CA ASN A 572 37.28 -5.27 4.49
C ASN A 572 36.56 -6.57 4.88
N PHE A 573 35.25 -6.52 5.09
CA PHE A 573 34.43 -7.71 5.02
C PHE A 573 34.42 -8.11 3.56
N ALA A 574 35.35 -8.99 3.18
CA ALA A 574 35.34 -9.63 1.88
C ALA A 574 33.91 -10.10 1.57
N PHE A 575 33.46 -9.87 0.34
CA PHE A 575 32.32 -10.59 -0.20
C PHE A 575 32.47 -12.08 0.17
N PRO A 576 31.40 -12.80 0.59
CA PRO A 576 31.56 -14.18 1.02
C PRO A 576 32.25 -14.98 -0.09
N SER A 577 33.52 -15.33 0.06
CA SER A 577 34.24 -16.06 -0.97
C SER A 577 33.81 -17.54 -1.00
N SER A 578 33.30 -18.04 0.12
CA SER A 578 32.74 -19.38 0.23
C SER A 578 31.22 -19.41 0.03
N VAL A 579 30.76 -20.51 -0.59
CA VAL A 579 29.34 -20.83 -0.73
C VAL A 579 28.65 -20.86 0.63
N ASP A 580 29.24 -21.51 1.64
CA ASP A 580 28.71 -21.55 3.00
C ASP A 580 28.52 -20.15 3.61
N GLY A 581 29.46 -19.25 3.36
CA GLY A 581 29.37 -17.86 3.81
C GLY A 581 28.20 -17.11 3.17
N LEU A 582 27.96 -17.34 1.87
CA LEU A 582 26.81 -16.78 1.16
C LEU A 582 25.50 -17.37 1.69
N LEU A 583 25.39 -18.69 1.80
CA LEU A 583 24.20 -19.37 2.30
C LEU A 583 23.83 -18.90 3.71
N ALA A 584 24.82 -18.76 4.61
CA ALA A 584 24.60 -18.21 5.94
C ALA A 584 24.08 -16.77 5.91
N CYS A 585 24.51 -15.95 4.94
CA CYS A 585 24.02 -14.59 4.78
C CYS A 585 22.58 -14.52 4.23
N LEU A 586 22.15 -15.51 3.44
CA LEU A 586 20.84 -15.51 2.80
C LEU A 586 19.76 -16.16 3.67
N ASN A 587 20.11 -17.10 4.55
CA ASN A 587 19.14 -17.87 5.32
C ASN A 587 18.21 -17.00 6.17
N ALA A 588 16.88 -17.21 6.04
CA ALA A 588 15.83 -16.46 6.72
C ALA A 588 15.90 -14.93 6.50
N THR A 589 16.25 -14.52 5.28
CA THR A 589 16.30 -13.10 4.90
C THR A 589 15.35 -12.77 3.75
N LEU A 590 15.07 -11.48 3.63
CA LEU A 590 14.42 -10.89 2.45
C LEU A 590 15.47 -10.69 1.36
N VAL A 591 15.14 -11.06 0.12
CA VAL A 591 15.96 -10.80 -1.05
C VAL A 591 15.12 -10.18 -2.17
N ALA A 592 15.73 -9.35 -2.98
CA ALA A 592 15.16 -8.83 -4.22
C ALA A 592 15.58 -9.70 -5.41
N LEU A 593 14.63 -9.91 -6.31
CA LEU A 593 14.80 -10.60 -7.58
C LEU A 593 14.94 -9.54 -8.67
N CYS A 594 16.09 -9.51 -9.33
CA CYS A 594 16.47 -8.40 -10.21
C CYS A 594 16.91 -8.86 -11.61
N VAL A 595 16.71 -7.99 -12.59
CA VAL A 595 17.26 -8.13 -13.95
C VAL A 595 18.58 -7.40 -14.01
N VAL A 596 19.64 -8.04 -13.51
CA VAL A 596 21.00 -7.50 -13.46
C VAL A 596 21.63 -7.54 -14.86
N PRO A 597 22.18 -6.42 -15.37
CA PRO A 597 22.88 -6.40 -16.65
C PRO A 597 24.08 -7.34 -16.66
N GLN A 598 24.29 -8.04 -17.79
CA GLN A 598 25.35 -9.05 -17.91
C GLN A 598 26.75 -8.51 -17.60
N HIS A 599 27.03 -7.25 -17.92
CA HIS A 599 28.32 -6.61 -17.66
C HIS A 599 28.62 -6.37 -16.17
N ASN A 600 27.61 -6.45 -15.30
CA ASN A 600 27.77 -6.39 -13.84
C ASN A 600 28.00 -7.78 -13.22
N ILE A 601 27.78 -8.86 -13.98
CA ILE A 601 27.86 -10.24 -13.50
C ILE A 601 29.28 -10.75 -13.74
N THR A 602 29.92 -11.19 -12.65
CA THR A 602 31.21 -11.87 -12.70
C THR A 602 31.00 -13.38 -12.64
N GLU A 603 31.66 -14.10 -13.54
CA GLU A 603 31.62 -15.56 -13.60
C GLU A 603 32.50 -16.21 -12.52
N PRO A 604 32.17 -17.43 -12.07
CA PRO A 604 32.95 -18.18 -11.08
C PRO A 604 34.43 -18.29 -11.42
N ASP A 605 35.29 -18.25 -10.40
CA ASP A 605 36.74 -18.46 -10.52
C ASP A 605 37.26 -19.39 -9.41
N SER A 606 38.59 -19.56 -9.32
CA SER A 606 39.21 -20.41 -8.29
C SER A 606 38.94 -19.96 -6.86
N THR A 607 38.46 -18.73 -6.65
CA THR A 607 38.21 -18.12 -5.35
C THR A 607 36.73 -18.02 -5.00
N CYS A 608 35.82 -18.02 -5.98
CA CYS A 608 34.38 -17.91 -5.80
C CYS A 608 33.63 -18.85 -6.76
N MET A 609 32.95 -19.86 -6.20
CA MET A 609 32.31 -20.96 -6.96
C MET A 609 30.89 -20.65 -7.48
N TYR A 610 30.46 -19.40 -7.38
CA TYR A 610 29.13 -18.94 -7.77
C TYR A 610 29.23 -17.57 -8.47
N ARG A 611 28.24 -17.20 -9.29
CA ARG A 611 28.20 -15.89 -9.97
C ARG A 611 27.98 -14.76 -8.97
N TRP A 612 28.76 -13.69 -9.05
CA TRP A 612 28.62 -12.55 -8.13
C TRP A 612 28.54 -11.22 -8.86
N ILE A 613 28.10 -10.20 -8.12
CA ILE A 613 27.96 -8.84 -8.61
C ILE A 613 28.95 -7.96 -7.82
N SER A 614 29.84 -7.27 -8.53
CA SER A 614 30.99 -6.57 -7.96
C SER A 614 30.63 -5.26 -7.24
N SER A 615 29.58 -4.57 -7.68
CA SER A 615 29.03 -3.35 -7.07
C SER A 615 27.51 -3.43 -6.95
N ASN A 616 26.89 -2.51 -6.20
CA ASN A 616 25.42 -2.46 -6.14
C ASN A 616 24.86 -2.11 -7.53
N PRO A 617 24.08 -2.99 -8.18
CA PRO A 617 23.63 -2.77 -9.54
C PRO A 617 22.40 -1.86 -9.57
N VAL A 618 22.37 -0.91 -10.50
CA VAL A 618 21.18 -0.11 -10.80
C VAL A 618 20.39 -0.86 -11.87
N CYS A 619 19.29 -1.49 -11.48
CA CYS A 619 18.56 -2.41 -12.36
C CYS A 619 17.11 -2.61 -11.94
N GLU A 620 16.29 -3.17 -12.84
CA GLU A 620 14.90 -3.48 -12.57
C GLU A 620 14.78 -4.51 -11.44
N CYS A 621 13.95 -4.18 -10.44
CA CYS A 621 13.52 -5.10 -9.40
C CYS A 621 12.20 -5.74 -9.82
N VAL A 622 12.22 -7.03 -10.12
CA VAL A 622 11.02 -7.76 -10.53
C VAL A 622 10.08 -7.97 -9.34
N GLY A 623 10.65 -8.21 -8.15
CA GLY A 623 9.89 -8.41 -6.93
C GLY A 623 10.78 -8.89 -5.79
N LEU A 624 10.16 -9.30 -4.70
CA LEU A 624 10.85 -9.77 -3.50
C LEU A 624 10.54 -11.25 -3.24
N ALA A 625 11.49 -11.91 -2.58
CA ALA A 625 11.38 -13.28 -2.12
C ALA A 625 11.89 -13.43 -0.69
N ILE A 626 11.40 -14.46 -0.01
CA ILE A 626 11.93 -14.89 1.28
C ILE A 626 12.82 -16.09 1.04
N CYS A 627 14.09 -15.98 1.43
CA CYS A 627 14.97 -17.15 1.50
C CYS A 627 14.60 -17.97 2.73
N ARG A 628 13.75 -18.96 2.53
CA ARG A 628 13.09 -19.75 3.57
C ARG A 628 14.05 -20.74 4.22
N ALA A 629 14.94 -21.32 3.43
CA ALA A 629 15.92 -22.30 3.87
C ALA A 629 17.12 -22.32 2.94
N VAL A 630 18.22 -22.91 3.42
CA VAL A 630 19.45 -23.14 2.66
C VAL A 630 19.90 -24.59 2.85
N ASP A 631 20.53 -25.16 1.82
CA ASP A 631 21.12 -26.50 1.85
C ASP A 631 22.59 -26.39 1.46
N PRO A 632 23.50 -26.36 2.45
CA PRO A 632 24.94 -26.35 2.20
C PRO A 632 25.45 -27.59 1.48
N THR A 633 24.81 -28.74 1.67
CA THR A 633 25.23 -30.01 1.05
C THR A 633 24.93 -29.99 -0.45
N ALA A 634 23.73 -29.52 -0.82
CA ALA A 634 23.32 -29.38 -2.21
C ALA A 634 23.82 -28.08 -2.88
N GLY A 635 24.36 -27.14 -2.10
CA GLY A 635 24.73 -25.81 -2.60
C GLY A 635 23.53 -25.03 -3.14
N ALA A 636 22.38 -25.10 -2.45
CA ALA A 636 21.12 -24.53 -2.93
C ALA A 636 20.43 -23.65 -1.88
N ILE A 637 19.59 -22.73 -2.34
CA ILE A 637 18.65 -21.96 -1.50
C ILE A 637 17.21 -22.24 -1.90
N TYR A 638 16.28 -22.04 -0.96
CA TYR A 638 14.85 -22.21 -1.17
C TYR A 638 14.14 -20.88 -1.03
N LEU A 639 13.60 -20.37 -2.13
CA LEU A 639 12.94 -19.07 -2.19
C LEU A 639 11.41 -19.23 -2.21
N THR A 640 10.72 -18.48 -1.36
CA THR A 640 9.27 -18.34 -1.43
C THR A 640 8.93 -16.95 -1.97
N THR A 641 8.27 -16.90 -3.11
CA THR A 641 7.83 -15.66 -3.78
C THR A 641 6.56 -15.92 -4.57
N GLY A 642 5.73 -14.90 -4.72
CA GLY A 642 4.57 -14.93 -5.61
C GLY A 642 4.78 -14.14 -6.91
N VAL A 643 6.02 -13.83 -7.27
CA VAL A 643 6.35 -13.33 -8.62
C VAL A 643 5.93 -14.39 -9.64
N SER A 644 5.35 -13.95 -10.77
CA SER A 644 4.84 -14.85 -11.81
C SER A 644 5.97 -15.67 -12.44
N GLN A 645 5.66 -16.86 -12.97
CA GLN A 645 6.68 -17.69 -13.63
C GLN A 645 7.32 -16.96 -14.82
N ASP A 646 6.53 -16.23 -15.61
CA ASP A 646 7.01 -15.46 -16.76
C ASP A 646 8.00 -14.36 -16.34
N ASP A 647 7.75 -13.73 -15.20
CA ASP A 647 8.65 -12.71 -14.65
C ASP A 647 9.88 -13.31 -13.98
N LEU A 648 9.76 -14.50 -13.35
CA LEU A 648 10.90 -15.22 -12.79
C LEU A 648 11.93 -15.60 -13.87
N LEU A 649 11.48 -15.90 -15.09
CA LEU A 649 12.38 -16.18 -16.22
C LEU A 649 13.27 -14.99 -16.62
N LYS A 650 12.89 -13.76 -16.24
CA LYS A 650 13.66 -12.54 -16.51
C LYS A 650 14.74 -12.29 -15.47
N VAL A 651 14.66 -12.94 -14.31
CA VAL A 651 15.55 -12.69 -13.16
C VAL A 651 16.94 -13.24 -13.47
N THR A 652 17.96 -12.40 -13.34
CA THR A 652 19.37 -12.78 -13.53
C THR A 652 20.21 -12.60 -12.27
N GLY A 653 19.68 -11.94 -11.23
CA GLY A 653 20.38 -11.78 -9.96
C GLY A 653 19.49 -11.68 -8.73
N ILE A 654 20.07 -12.04 -7.58
CA ILE A 654 19.48 -12.00 -6.25
C ILE A 654 20.28 -11.02 -5.39
N LEU A 655 19.60 -9.99 -4.89
CA LEU A 655 20.20 -8.95 -4.06
C LEU A 655 19.66 -9.03 -2.64
N ARG A 656 20.55 -9.08 -1.64
CA ARG A 656 20.19 -8.98 -0.22
C ARG A 656 20.58 -7.61 0.30
N GLY A 657 19.59 -6.81 0.68
CA GLY A 657 19.78 -5.51 1.33
C GLY A 657 19.64 -5.57 2.87
N ASN A 658 19.72 -4.40 3.49
CA ASN A 658 19.38 -4.12 4.88
C ASN A 658 17.88 -3.79 5.05
N VAL A 659 17.03 -4.71 4.60
CA VAL A 659 15.57 -4.64 4.82
C VAL A 659 15.16 -5.91 5.55
N ASN A 660 14.63 -5.76 6.76
CA ASN A 660 14.27 -6.88 7.62
C ASN A 660 12.89 -7.46 7.28
N LEU A 661 12.72 -8.75 7.51
CA LEU A 661 11.41 -9.39 7.49
C LEU A 661 10.54 -8.90 8.66
N PRO A 662 9.21 -8.83 8.48
CA PRO A 662 8.27 -8.57 9.57
C PRO A 662 8.48 -9.52 10.75
N ASN A 663 8.39 -8.98 11.97
CA ASN A 663 8.73 -9.74 13.18
C ASN A 663 7.87 -11.00 13.38
N CYS A 664 6.63 -11.00 12.87
CA CYS A 664 5.72 -12.14 12.97
C CYS A 664 6.28 -13.41 12.32
N PHE A 665 7.12 -13.32 11.28
CA PHE A 665 7.76 -14.50 10.67
C PHE A 665 8.69 -15.26 11.64
N PHE A 666 9.17 -14.59 12.68
CA PHE A 666 10.03 -15.18 13.71
C PHE A 666 9.27 -15.49 15.01
N LEU A 667 8.28 -14.66 15.37
CA LEU A 667 7.65 -14.70 16.69
C LEU A 667 6.28 -15.39 16.72
N ASP A 668 5.54 -15.36 15.61
CA ASP A 668 4.13 -15.80 15.56
C ASP A 668 3.99 -17.12 14.78
N GLN A 669 5.00 -17.99 14.85
CA GLN A 669 4.91 -19.32 14.21
C GLN A 669 3.82 -20.15 14.92
N PRO A 670 2.76 -20.57 14.21
CA PRO A 670 1.70 -21.37 14.82
C PRO A 670 2.23 -22.78 15.04
N PHE A 671 2.76 -23.03 16.24
CA PHE A 671 3.07 -24.39 16.67
C PHE A 671 1.75 -25.15 16.85
N PHE A 672 1.53 -26.18 16.02
CA PHE A 672 0.63 -27.25 16.38
C PHE A 672 1.24 -27.93 17.61
N ARG A 673 0.63 -27.78 18.79
CA ARG A 673 0.96 -28.63 19.94
C ARG A 673 0.55 -30.06 19.61
N THR A 674 1.42 -30.82 18.97
CA THR A 674 1.37 -32.28 19.07
C THR A 674 1.71 -32.65 20.51
N GLN A 675 0.82 -33.39 21.17
CA GLN A 675 0.98 -33.89 22.55
C GLN A 675 2.07 -34.99 22.63
N VAL A 676 3.29 -34.70 22.16
CA VAL A 676 4.43 -35.60 22.36
C VAL A 676 5.44 -34.86 23.21
N TYR A 677 5.55 -35.31 24.46
CA TYR A 677 6.62 -34.96 25.38
C TYR A 677 7.93 -35.50 24.80
N GLU A 678 8.68 -34.64 24.11
CA GLU A 678 10.13 -34.72 24.08
C GLU A 678 10.68 -33.32 24.37
N GLU A 679 11.47 -33.21 25.44
CA GLU A 679 12.18 -32.00 25.84
C GLU A 679 13.33 -31.72 24.85
N THR A 680 13.03 -31.46 23.58
CA THR A 680 13.95 -30.73 22.72
C THR A 680 13.73 -29.25 23.00
N SER A 681 14.73 -28.57 23.57
CA SER A 681 14.72 -27.11 23.68
C SER A 681 14.38 -26.53 22.31
N SER A 682 13.28 -25.78 22.20
CA SER A 682 12.85 -25.13 20.97
C SER A 682 13.83 -24.00 20.62
N PHE A 683 15.00 -24.36 20.11
CA PHE A 683 15.97 -23.42 19.56
C PHE A 683 15.36 -22.83 18.29
N LEU A 684 14.62 -21.73 18.44
CA LEU A 684 14.25 -20.89 17.30
C LEU A 684 15.57 -20.33 16.73
N PRO A 685 15.98 -20.72 15.50
CA PRO A 685 17.37 -20.53 15.03
C PRO A 685 17.82 -19.06 14.97
N TYR A 686 16.86 -18.14 14.96
CA TYR A 686 17.04 -16.72 14.67
C TYR A 686 16.70 -15.80 15.87
N LEU A 687 16.42 -16.36 17.05
CA LEU A 687 16.16 -15.58 18.27
C LEU A 687 17.35 -15.69 19.24
N GLY A 688 17.92 -14.54 19.63
CA GLY A 688 18.99 -14.47 20.62
C GLY A 688 19.29 -13.02 21.06
N PRO A 689 19.91 -12.80 22.23
CA PRO A 689 20.33 -11.46 22.67
C PRO A 689 21.35 -10.86 21.69
N VAL A 690 21.31 -9.53 21.52
CA VAL A 690 22.13 -8.75 20.56
C VAL A 690 23.64 -9.05 20.67
N SER A 691 24.11 -9.54 21.82
CA SER A 691 25.50 -9.91 22.10
C SER A 691 25.93 -11.30 21.57
N THR A 692 25.05 -12.08 20.93
CA THR A 692 25.33 -13.47 20.47
C THR A 692 25.30 -13.62 18.94
N GLN A 693 25.83 -12.62 18.22
CA GLN A 693 25.77 -12.58 16.75
C GLN A 693 26.70 -13.60 16.09
N GLY A 694 26.11 -14.58 15.39
CA GLY A 694 26.77 -15.30 14.30
C GLY A 694 26.49 -14.59 12.96
N LYS A 695 27.33 -14.86 11.94
CA LYS A 695 27.14 -14.33 10.57
C LYS A 695 25.75 -14.67 10.04
N GLY A 696 24.96 -13.65 9.66
CA GLY A 696 23.65 -13.81 9.02
C GLY A 696 22.41 -13.65 9.90
N ARG A 697 22.53 -13.55 11.24
CA ARG A 697 21.36 -13.41 12.13
C ARG A 697 20.74 -12.01 12.12
N ALA A 698 19.39 -11.94 12.07
CA ALA A 698 18.64 -10.72 12.31
C ALA A 698 18.57 -10.42 13.82
N GLY A 699 19.19 -9.33 14.27
CA GLY A 699 19.15 -8.92 15.67
C GLY A 699 17.79 -8.33 16.05
N LEU A 700 17.07 -8.95 16.98
CA LEU A 700 15.87 -8.34 17.57
C LEU A 700 16.26 -7.35 18.67
N PRO A 701 15.75 -6.10 18.65
CA PRO A 701 15.93 -5.17 19.76
C PRO A 701 15.30 -5.75 21.04
N SER A 702 16.13 -6.06 22.04
CA SER A 702 15.73 -6.68 23.31
C SER A 702 14.65 -5.90 24.08
N ARG A 703 14.41 -4.62 23.78
CA ARG A 703 13.42 -3.80 24.49
C ARG A 703 11.98 -3.90 23.99
N ARG A 704 11.72 -4.46 22.79
CA ARG A 704 10.35 -4.53 22.23
C ARG A 704 9.75 -5.93 22.18
N SER A 705 10.59 -6.98 22.21
CA SER A 705 10.16 -8.35 21.90
C SER A 705 10.08 -9.28 23.12
N TYR A 706 10.53 -8.84 24.29
CA TYR A 706 10.33 -9.59 25.54
C TYR A 706 9.08 -9.05 26.25
N PRO A 707 8.14 -9.90 26.70
CA PRO A 707 7.15 -9.44 27.66
C PRO A 707 7.90 -8.83 28.85
N LYS A 708 7.50 -7.63 29.29
CA LYS A 708 8.01 -7.08 30.54
C LYS A 708 7.72 -8.14 31.61
N THR A 709 8.73 -8.85 32.07
CA THR A 709 8.65 -9.54 33.34
C THR A 709 8.32 -8.46 34.36
N MET A 710 7.15 -8.57 34.99
CA MET A 710 6.90 -7.87 36.23
C MET A 710 8.01 -8.34 37.18
N HIS A 711 9.07 -7.56 37.32
CA HIS A 711 9.94 -7.75 38.46
C HIS A 711 9.09 -7.44 39.68
N HIS A 712 8.82 -8.50 40.42
CA HIS A 712 8.24 -8.46 41.75
C HIS A 712 8.87 -7.32 42.53
N ALA A 713 8.01 -6.51 43.15
CA ALA A 713 8.38 -5.63 44.23
C ALA A 713 8.98 -6.49 45.35
N THR A 714 10.30 -6.64 45.35
CA THR A 714 11.04 -7.09 46.52
C THR A 714 11.76 -5.87 47.08
N HIS A 715 11.25 -5.44 48.23
CA HIS A 715 11.89 -4.59 49.21
C HIS A 715 13.43 -4.63 49.14
N ARG A 716 14.03 -3.46 49.03
CA ARG A 716 15.22 -3.11 49.80
C ARG A 716 14.97 -1.77 50.47
N MET A 717 14.61 -1.84 51.75
CA MET A 717 14.98 -0.80 52.69
C MET A 717 16.51 -0.81 52.80
N GLY A 718 17.10 0.37 52.78
CA GLY A 718 18.52 0.62 52.98
C GLY A 718 18.71 2.11 53.07
N THR A 719 18.78 2.58 54.32
CA THR A 719 18.84 3.96 54.80
C THR A 719 20.19 4.64 54.57
N SER A 720 20.13 5.99 54.51
CA SER A 720 21.17 7.01 54.89
C SER A 720 22.43 7.08 54.01
N ASP A 721 23.04 8.22 53.65
CA ASP A 721 23.15 9.61 54.14
C ASP A 721 23.43 10.54 52.91
N VAL A 722 22.83 11.71 52.70
CA VAL A 722 23.06 13.08 53.26
C VAL A 722 24.49 13.64 53.13
N MET A 723 24.55 14.90 52.66
CA MET A 723 25.66 15.87 52.49
C MET A 723 26.35 15.85 51.11
N ASP A 724 26.45 16.92 50.33
CA ASP A 724 26.05 18.34 50.41
C ASP A 724 25.82 18.85 48.97
#